data_AF-A0A0J1F8Z3-F1
#
_entry.id   AF-A0A0J1F8Z3-F1
#
_cell.length_a   1.000
_cell.length_b   1.000
_cell.length_c   1.000
_cell.angle_alpha   90.00
_cell.angle_beta   90.00
_cell.angle_gamma   90.00
#
_symmetry.space_group_name_H-M   'P 1'
#
loop_
_entity.id
_entity.type
_entity.pdbx_description
1 polymer ?
#
loop_
_entity_poly.entity_id
_entity_poly.type
_entity_poly.pdbx_seq_one_letter_code
_entity_poly.pdbx_strand_id
1 'polypeptide(L)'
;MAEEIRTGVYVCHCGTNIADKVDVQAVSKFAGTLPGVTVSRDYKYMCSDPGQDLIKKDIKELGLNRVVVASCSPRMHEPTFRRALAAAGLNGYLFEMANIREQVSWVSSNPLQATVKAKSLVSGAVRKVRYNRPLEERYAPVNPNVLIVGGGVAGLEAALKIAESGNQVYLVEREASLGGNMAKFDKTFPTLDCAACILTPKMVEAGQHEKIKLLTYSEVTQVDGFIGNFQVKVRQKARYVDVDKCTGCGDCEQVCPVNTVDRFNEGLSERKAIFKEFPQAVPNVYQITKKGTAPCRLTCPAGVNVQGYMALTRQGKYSEALALIREAMPLPAVCGRVCFHPCEGECRRGDLDQPVAINAVKRFLADHEAKNGSVPPVSAPASGRKVAIVGAGPAGLAAGYYLSRAGHEVVVLEGKAEAGGLLRYGIPEYRLPKDILRWEIDQISRDGVSVRINQWLGRDFTLEKLRQEYDAVFLALGTSKEQTLGIPGEELQGVVSSLKFLESANTRAESVSGRVLVIGGGNAAVDAARTALRLGAQSAEIIYRRTRNEMPAFAEEIREAEKEGVKFRFLTAPMRVVGRGGRVQALECQPRQLGEVDAGGRRRSIPASGPNVLLEAELILVAVGQKVELPASLAGKVALGARGTVLVDEYGQTSSPGVFAGGDLVSGPSSMVEAIAAGKETARVIDAFVRGQALPGPVPKPQPLPQPANPDRFYKAARHEPAQLEPEKRRGLSAEITVTLSEEEVLDEAKRCLDCGVCSECQECVKVCQAGAIDHGMQDEEVELEVGNIILATGYETLDPSLGVQWGYGRFPNVLTGLQFERLSNASGPTLGRIVREDGREPEAVAILHCIGSRDKNYKEYCSRVCCMASLKFAHLVKDKTKARVYEFYIDMRAYGKQYEEFYNRVQDEGVNFIRGKGAEVLEKDGRLVIRAEDTLLGVFREVPVDMVILNTALTPRSDADAVARLFTIQRSADGFFLESHPKLEPIKTATDGIYLAGACQAPKDIPDTVAQAAGAAAEALEKISAGRVRISPITAYCLEELCSGCKTCIPLCPYNAITFSEEKKVALYNEALCKGCGTCVASCPSGAAHMRNFEEEQMLEIIEGVCAL
;
A
#
# COMPACT_ATOMS: atom_id res chain seq x y z
N MET A 1 -12.30 58.45 -34.20
CA MET A 1 -10.88 58.69 -34.54
C MET A 1 -10.05 57.89 -33.57
N ALA A 2 -9.14 57.03 -34.03
CA ALA A 2 -8.27 56.27 -33.13
C ALA A 2 -7.33 57.23 -32.39
N GLU A 3 -7.16 57.04 -31.08
CA GLU A 3 -6.26 57.84 -30.26
C GLU A 3 -4.81 57.68 -30.75
N GLU A 4 -4.07 58.78 -30.91
CA GLU A 4 -2.68 58.75 -31.35
C GLU A 4 -1.81 58.01 -30.33
N ILE A 5 -1.04 57.01 -30.77
CA ILE A 5 -0.18 56.22 -29.88
C ILE A 5 1.08 57.00 -29.52
N ARG A 6 1.29 57.21 -28.21
CA ARG A 6 2.42 57.92 -27.61
C ARG A 6 3.14 57.03 -26.60
N THR A 7 4.23 56.41 -27.05
CA THR A 7 5.00 55.44 -26.26
C THR A 7 6.22 56.09 -25.61
N GLY A 8 6.40 55.89 -24.30
CA GLY A 8 7.66 56.17 -23.63
C GLY A 8 8.52 54.92 -23.48
N VAL A 9 9.78 54.97 -23.92
CA VAL A 9 10.73 53.86 -23.80
C VAL A 9 11.81 54.21 -22.78
N TYR A 10 12.05 53.31 -21.82
CA TYR A 10 13.03 53.53 -20.77
C TYR A 10 14.03 52.38 -20.69
N VAL A 11 15.32 52.66 -20.90
CA VAL A 11 16.39 51.66 -20.94
C VAL A 11 17.22 51.71 -19.66
N CYS A 12 17.23 50.62 -18.90
CA CYS A 12 17.90 50.56 -17.61
C CYS A 12 19.37 50.15 -17.75
N HIS A 13 20.26 50.77 -16.97
CA HIS A 13 21.66 50.34 -16.88
C HIS A 13 21.85 49.17 -15.90
N CYS A 14 20.99 49.12 -14.88
CA CYS A 14 21.07 48.18 -13.76
C CYS A 14 22.46 48.18 -13.08
N GLY A 15 23.00 49.38 -12.85
CA GLY A 15 24.40 49.56 -12.48
C GLY A 15 25.29 49.15 -13.65
N THR A 16 26.10 48.11 -13.46
CA THR A 16 26.90 47.49 -14.53
C THR A 16 26.25 46.23 -15.11
N ASN A 17 25.17 45.71 -14.53
CA ASN A 17 24.61 44.41 -14.96
C ASN A 17 24.12 44.40 -16.41
N ILE A 18 23.59 45.52 -16.91
CA ILE A 18 23.21 45.67 -18.33
C ILE A 18 24.31 46.46 -19.05
N ALA A 19 24.70 47.61 -18.49
CA ALA A 19 25.61 48.55 -19.14
C ALA A 19 27.04 48.01 -19.41
N ASP A 20 27.49 46.94 -18.74
CA ASP A 20 28.80 46.31 -19.04
C ASP A 20 28.82 45.59 -20.40
N LYS A 21 27.67 45.07 -20.84
CA LYS A 21 27.56 44.28 -22.08
C LYS A 21 26.69 44.92 -23.16
N VAL A 22 25.79 45.82 -22.79
CA VAL A 22 24.88 46.47 -23.72
C VAL A 22 25.19 47.96 -23.74
N ASP A 23 25.40 48.54 -24.93
CA ASP A 23 25.44 49.99 -25.10
C ASP A 23 24.03 50.56 -24.94
N VAL A 24 23.69 50.84 -23.69
CA VAL A 24 22.36 51.31 -23.27
C VAL A 24 21.99 52.62 -23.96
N GLN A 25 22.95 53.51 -24.19
CA GLN A 25 22.69 54.77 -24.89
C GLN A 25 22.37 54.54 -26.35
N ALA A 26 23.08 53.62 -27.02
CA ALA A 26 22.77 53.24 -28.39
C ALA A 26 21.40 52.56 -28.52
N VAL A 27 20.98 51.76 -27.53
CA VAL A 27 19.63 51.17 -27.48
C VAL A 27 18.58 52.26 -27.27
N SER A 28 18.80 53.18 -26.33
CA SER A 28 17.90 54.32 -26.05
C SER A 28 17.72 55.22 -27.28
N LYS A 29 18.82 55.58 -27.96
CA LYS A 29 18.78 56.35 -29.21
C LYS A 29 18.02 55.62 -30.32
N PHE A 30 18.28 54.33 -30.50
CA PHE A 30 17.56 53.50 -31.48
C PHE A 30 16.06 53.42 -31.16
N ALA A 31 15.68 53.23 -29.90
CA ALA A 31 14.28 53.16 -29.52
C ALA A 31 13.53 54.46 -29.85
N GLY A 32 14.20 55.62 -29.71
CA GLY A 32 13.64 56.91 -30.09
C GLY A 32 13.34 57.09 -31.58
N THR A 33 13.90 56.25 -32.47
CA THR A 33 13.59 56.30 -33.91
C THR A 33 12.43 55.39 -34.33
N LEU A 34 11.88 54.60 -33.39
CA LEU A 34 10.80 53.67 -33.70
C LEU A 34 9.44 54.38 -33.84
N PRO A 35 8.56 53.95 -34.77
CA PRO A 35 7.24 54.55 -34.95
C PRO A 35 6.39 54.53 -33.67
N GLY A 36 5.78 55.68 -33.33
CA GLY A 36 4.92 55.83 -32.15
C GLY A 36 5.66 56.02 -30.82
N VAL A 37 7.00 56.18 -30.84
CA VAL A 37 7.79 56.55 -29.65
C VAL A 37 7.88 58.07 -29.52
N THR A 38 7.35 58.61 -28.42
CA THR A 38 7.34 60.04 -28.10
C THR A 38 8.57 60.45 -27.28
N VAL A 39 9.05 59.57 -26.41
CA VAL A 39 10.24 59.80 -25.58
C VAL A 39 11.01 58.51 -25.40
N SER A 40 12.34 58.59 -25.45
CA SER A 40 13.24 57.50 -25.10
C SER A 40 14.32 58.02 -24.16
N ARG A 41 14.50 57.36 -23.01
CA ARG A 41 15.48 57.74 -21.99
C ARG A 41 16.21 56.53 -21.47
N ASP A 42 17.43 56.74 -20.99
CA ASP A 42 18.15 55.76 -20.19
C ASP A 42 18.42 56.28 -18.77
N TYR A 43 18.41 55.37 -17.80
CA TYR A 43 18.68 55.70 -16.40
C TYR A 43 19.32 54.53 -15.65
N LYS A 44 20.08 54.85 -14.60
CA LYS A 44 20.89 53.87 -13.86
C LYS A 44 20.05 52.72 -13.28
N TYR A 45 18.94 53.05 -12.62
CA TYR A 45 18.09 52.08 -11.94
C TYR A 45 16.61 52.43 -12.16
N MET A 46 16.01 51.93 -13.25
CA MET A 46 14.61 52.25 -13.57
C MET A 46 13.62 51.85 -12.48
N CYS A 47 13.89 50.78 -11.72
CA CYS A 47 13.02 50.34 -10.62
C CYS A 47 13.14 51.17 -9.34
N SER A 48 14.12 52.05 -9.21
CA SER A 48 14.26 52.95 -8.07
C SER A 48 13.21 54.08 -8.11
N ASP A 49 12.97 54.75 -6.99
CA ASP A 49 11.99 55.85 -6.92
C ASP A 49 12.25 56.94 -7.98
N PRO A 50 13.49 57.43 -8.19
CA PRO A 50 13.76 58.39 -9.26
C PRO A 50 13.44 57.85 -10.67
N GLY A 51 13.69 56.56 -10.91
CA GLY A 51 13.37 55.91 -12.18
C GLY A 51 11.86 55.79 -12.41
N GLN A 52 11.11 55.43 -11.37
CA GLN A 52 9.64 55.38 -11.43
C GLN A 52 9.04 56.79 -11.55
N ASP A 53 9.58 57.78 -10.84
CA ASP A 53 9.15 59.18 -10.92
C ASP A 53 9.37 59.78 -12.32
N LEU A 54 10.48 59.42 -12.97
CA LEU A 54 10.72 59.78 -14.37
C LEU A 54 9.60 59.29 -15.29
N ILE A 55 9.23 58.02 -15.18
CA ILE A 55 8.12 57.44 -15.96
C ILE A 55 6.81 58.18 -15.66
N LYS A 56 6.47 58.35 -14.37
CA LYS A 56 5.22 59.01 -13.94
C LYS A 56 5.12 60.46 -14.42
N LYS A 57 6.26 61.18 -14.40
CA LYS A 57 6.35 62.56 -14.87
C LYS A 57 6.12 62.64 -16.37
N ASP A 58 6.84 61.83 -17.16
CA ASP A 58 6.70 61.82 -18.61
C ASP A 58 5.28 61.38 -19.04
N ILE A 59 4.64 60.44 -18.34
CA ILE A 59 3.23 60.07 -18.59
C ILE A 59 2.32 61.31 -18.51
N LYS A 60 2.49 62.15 -17.49
CA LYS A 60 1.65 63.34 -17.29
C LYS A 60 2.02 64.49 -18.22
N GLU A 61 3.31 64.78 -18.37
CA GLU A 61 3.79 65.94 -19.13
C GLU A 61 3.71 65.74 -20.65
N LEU A 62 4.00 64.53 -21.13
CA LEU A 62 4.00 64.19 -22.56
C LEU A 62 2.72 63.46 -22.99
N GLY A 63 1.82 63.19 -22.04
CA GLY A 63 0.57 62.46 -22.20
C GLY A 63 0.77 61.02 -22.71
N LEU A 64 1.83 60.33 -22.30
CA LEU A 64 2.09 58.98 -22.79
C LEU A 64 0.91 58.06 -22.52
N ASN A 65 0.50 57.29 -23.52
CA ASN A 65 -0.55 56.29 -23.38
C ASN A 65 -0.04 54.86 -23.54
N ARG A 66 1.28 54.67 -23.73
CA ARG A 66 1.98 53.38 -23.71
C ARG A 66 3.36 53.52 -23.05
N VAL A 67 3.84 52.48 -22.38
CA VAL A 67 5.19 52.46 -21.78
C VAL A 67 5.92 51.16 -22.07
N VAL A 68 7.19 51.27 -22.47
CA VAL A 68 8.13 50.13 -22.55
C VAL A 68 9.28 50.35 -21.59
N VAL A 69 9.60 49.34 -20.78
CA VAL A 69 10.83 49.35 -19.97
C VAL A 69 11.75 48.22 -20.41
N ALA A 70 12.92 48.57 -20.91
CA ALA A 70 13.97 47.65 -21.29
C ALA A 70 14.93 47.46 -20.12
N SER A 71 14.78 46.37 -19.37
CA SER A 71 15.56 46.14 -18.15
C SER A 71 15.72 44.65 -17.81
N CYS A 72 15.30 44.24 -16.62
CA CYS A 72 15.35 42.88 -16.12
C CYS A 72 14.13 42.04 -16.55
N SER A 73 13.98 40.86 -15.96
CA SER A 73 12.85 39.98 -16.19
C SER A 73 11.50 40.58 -15.76
N PRO A 74 10.42 40.42 -16.56
CA PRO A 74 9.07 40.75 -16.13
C PRO A 74 8.63 39.96 -14.89
N ARG A 75 9.21 38.77 -14.65
CA ARG A 75 8.97 37.99 -13.42
C ARG A 75 9.38 38.74 -12.14
N MET A 76 10.23 39.77 -12.24
CA MET A 76 10.71 40.54 -11.09
C MET A 76 10.01 41.90 -10.95
N HIS A 77 10.07 42.75 -11.98
CA HIS A 77 9.65 44.15 -11.85
C HIS A 77 8.46 44.57 -12.72
N GLU A 78 7.81 43.67 -13.47
CA GLU A 78 6.56 44.02 -14.15
C GLU A 78 5.52 44.58 -13.17
N PRO A 79 5.23 43.96 -12.00
CA PRO A 79 4.28 44.53 -11.04
C PRO A 79 4.71 45.90 -10.50
N THR A 80 6.02 46.15 -10.43
CA THR A 80 6.57 47.44 -9.97
C THR A 80 6.23 48.54 -10.96
N PHE A 81 6.50 48.31 -12.24
CA PHE A 81 6.22 49.29 -13.29
C PHE A 81 4.73 49.45 -13.56
N ARG A 82 3.93 48.37 -13.52
CA ARG A 82 2.46 48.48 -13.61
C ARG A 82 1.88 49.40 -12.52
N ARG A 83 2.37 49.30 -11.29
CA ARG A 83 1.97 50.22 -10.20
C ARG A 83 2.41 51.66 -10.45
N ALA A 84 3.61 51.87 -11.00
CA ALA A 84 4.07 53.21 -11.37
C ALA A 84 3.16 53.86 -12.43
N LEU A 85 2.78 53.12 -13.47
CA LEU A 85 1.80 53.57 -14.47
C LEU A 85 0.46 53.90 -13.84
N ALA A 86 -0.08 53.00 -13.02
CA ALA A 86 -1.36 53.19 -12.34
C ALA A 86 -1.35 54.44 -11.44
N ALA A 87 -0.26 54.69 -10.72
CA ALA A 87 -0.07 55.90 -9.91
C ALA A 87 0.01 57.20 -10.74
N ALA A 88 0.33 57.11 -12.03
CA ALA A 88 0.27 58.24 -12.97
C ALA A 88 -1.08 58.36 -13.70
N GLY A 89 -2.03 57.46 -13.45
CA GLY A 89 -3.35 57.43 -14.11
C GLY A 89 -3.38 56.64 -15.42
N LEU A 90 -2.31 55.91 -15.77
CA LEU A 90 -2.27 55.06 -16.97
C LEU A 90 -2.56 53.60 -16.59
N ASN A 91 -3.38 52.90 -17.39
CA ASN A 91 -3.67 51.49 -17.13
C ASN A 91 -2.39 50.64 -17.18
N GLY A 92 -2.16 49.82 -16.15
CA GLY A 92 -0.93 49.03 -16.00
C GLY A 92 -0.70 47.98 -17.09
N TYR A 93 -1.70 47.62 -17.89
CA TYR A 93 -1.56 46.67 -19.01
C TYR A 93 -1.20 47.36 -20.34
N LEU A 94 -1.18 48.69 -20.37
CA LEU A 94 -0.59 49.50 -21.45
C LEU A 94 0.95 49.60 -21.34
N PHE A 95 1.54 48.53 -20.82
CA PHE A 95 2.95 48.37 -20.47
C PHE A 95 3.50 47.11 -21.12
N GLU A 96 4.74 47.18 -21.60
CA GLU A 96 5.50 46.01 -22.02
C GLU A 96 6.94 46.09 -21.48
N MET A 97 7.54 44.94 -21.19
CA MET A 97 8.89 44.86 -20.64
C MET A 97 9.81 44.09 -21.58
N ALA A 98 10.90 44.71 -22.02
CA ALA A 98 11.95 44.01 -22.77
C ALA A 98 13.04 43.53 -21.80
N ASN A 99 13.20 42.21 -21.66
CA ASN A 99 14.23 41.64 -20.81
C ASN A 99 15.59 41.68 -21.54
N ILE A 100 16.42 42.66 -21.19
CA ILE A 100 17.76 42.83 -21.75
C ILE A 100 18.87 42.51 -20.74
N ARG A 101 18.51 41.94 -19.57
CA ARG A 101 19.46 41.50 -18.54
C ARG A 101 19.65 39.99 -18.56
N GLU A 102 18.68 39.25 -18.03
CA GLU A 102 18.75 37.78 -17.93
C GLU A 102 18.80 37.11 -19.31
N GLN A 103 18.13 37.69 -20.32
CA GLN A 103 18.08 37.14 -21.68
C GLN A 103 19.16 37.70 -22.63
N VAL A 104 19.90 38.73 -22.22
CA VAL A 104 20.90 39.39 -23.08
C VAL A 104 22.20 39.62 -22.33
N SER A 105 22.30 40.64 -21.47
CA SER A 105 23.59 41.05 -20.91
C SER A 105 24.30 39.97 -20.10
N TRP A 106 23.58 39.19 -19.29
CA TRP A 106 24.19 38.16 -18.43
C TRP A 106 24.63 36.89 -19.17
N VAL A 107 24.12 36.67 -20.38
CA VAL A 107 24.35 35.43 -21.14
C VAL A 107 25.13 35.66 -22.43
N SER A 108 25.46 36.91 -22.75
CA SER A 108 26.14 37.28 -23.98
C SER A 108 27.60 37.66 -23.71
N SER A 109 28.53 36.98 -24.39
CA SER A 109 29.97 37.28 -24.30
C SER A 109 30.40 38.46 -25.17
N ASN A 110 29.70 38.73 -26.28
CA ASN A 110 30.02 39.79 -27.24
C ASN A 110 29.12 41.03 -27.05
N PRO A 111 29.68 42.20 -26.66
CA PRO A 111 28.89 43.41 -26.41
C PRO A 111 28.15 43.98 -27.64
N LEU A 112 28.70 43.84 -28.84
CA LEU A 112 28.05 44.31 -30.06
C LEU A 112 26.80 43.48 -30.36
N GLN A 113 26.92 42.15 -30.29
CA GLN A 113 25.78 41.24 -30.46
C GLN A 113 24.74 41.43 -29.36
N ALA A 114 25.17 41.63 -28.12
CA ALA A 114 24.27 41.93 -27.01
C ALA A 114 23.49 43.24 -27.26
N THR A 115 24.15 44.28 -27.75
CA THR A 115 23.51 45.56 -28.08
C THR A 115 22.51 45.43 -29.23
N VAL A 116 22.86 44.70 -30.30
CA VAL A 116 21.93 44.42 -31.41
C VAL A 116 20.72 43.65 -30.91
N LYS A 117 20.94 42.57 -30.15
CA LYS A 117 19.85 41.77 -29.56
C LYS A 117 18.95 42.61 -28.66
N ALA A 118 19.52 43.49 -27.83
CA ALA A 118 18.75 44.39 -26.98
C ALA A 118 17.87 45.34 -27.82
N LYS A 119 18.38 45.89 -28.93
CA LYS A 119 17.59 46.70 -29.87
C LYS A 119 16.41 45.90 -30.47
N SER A 120 16.65 44.67 -30.91
CA SER A 120 15.60 43.79 -31.46
C SER A 120 14.50 43.50 -30.44
N LEU A 121 14.85 43.20 -29.18
CA LEU A 121 13.86 42.97 -28.12
C LEU A 121 13.07 44.24 -27.79
N VAL A 122 13.71 45.41 -27.77
CA VAL A 122 13.02 46.69 -27.56
C VAL A 122 12.09 47.00 -28.73
N SER A 123 12.50 46.74 -29.97
CA SER A 123 11.66 46.88 -31.17
C SER A 123 10.39 46.01 -31.06
N GLY A 124 10.53 44.73 -30.72
CA GLY A 124 9.39 43.84 -30.48
C GLY A 124 8.44 44.36 -29.38
N ALA A 125 8.98 44.81 -28.25
CA ALA A 125 8.18 45.34 -27.15
C ALA A 125 7.43 46.63 -27.52
N VAL A 126 8.08 47.56 -28.23
CA VAL A 126 7.47 48.80 -28.73
C VAL A 126 6.35 48.50 -29.73
N ARG A 127 6.54 47.53 -30.62
CA ARG A 127 5.49 47.16 -31.57
C ARG A 127 4.28 46.53 -30.87
N LYS A 128 4.50 45.57 -29.97
CA LYS A 128 3.42 44.91 -29.23
C LYS A 128 2.58 45.89 -28.43
N VAL A 129 3.22 46.80 -27.68
CA VAL A 129 2.52 47.69 -26.73
C VAL A 129 1.51 48.59 -27.45
N ARG A 130 1.71 48.91 -28.73
CA ARG A 130 0.75 49.68 -29.56
C ARG A 130 -0.63 49.01 -29.62
N TYR A 131 -0.67 47.68 -29.60
CA TYR A 131 -1.89 46.87 -29.64
C TYR A 131 -2.41 46.48 -28.26
N ASN A 132 -1.66 46.75 -27.18
CA ASN A 132 -2.17 46.52 -25.83
C ASN A 132 -3.41 47.37 -25.59
N ARG A 133 -4.40 46.73 -24.95
CA ARG A 133 -5.66 47.34 -24.54
C ARG A 133 -5.66 47.47 -23.02
N PRO A 134 -6.36 48.47 -22.46
CA PRO A 134 -6.52 48.56 -21.02
C PRO A 134 -7.27 47.30 -20.53
N LEU A 135 -6.74 46.69 -19.47
CA LEU A 135 -7.41 45.56 -18.82
C LEU A 135 -7.80 45.95 -17.40
N GLU A 136 -8.97 45.48 -16.96
CA GLU A 136 -9.47 45.71 -15.61
C GLU A 136 -9.11 44.55 -14.70
N GLU A 137 -8.47 44.86 -13.58
CA GLU A 137 -8.17 43.87 -12.56
C GLU A 137 -9.46 43.41 -11.89
N ARG A 138 -9.69 42.09 -11.87
CA ARG A 138 -10.82 41.49 -11.16
C ARG A 138 -10.41 41.03 -9.78
N TYR A 139 -11.40 40.92 -8.91
CA TYR A 139 -11.20 40.45 -7.54
C TYR A 139 -12.13 39.29 -7.25
N ALA A 140 -11.61 38.29 -6.54
CA ALA A 140 -12.40 37.22 -5.96
C ALA A 140 -12.31 37.26 -4.43
N PRO A 141 -13.37 36.83 -3.72
CA PRO A 141 -13.31 36.68 -2.27
C PRO A 141 -12.25 35.65 -1.88
N VAL A 142 -11.71 35.80 -0.67
CA VAL A 142 -10.76 34.87 -0.07
C VAL A 142 -11.48 34.06 0.99
N ASN A 143 -11.49 32.74 0.83
CA ASN A 143 -11.85 31.82 1.91
C ASN A 143 -10.79 31.94 3.03
N PRO A 144 -11.18 32.24 4.28
CA PRO A 144 -10.23 32.47 5.37
C PRO A 144 -9.54 31.19 5.87
N ASN A 145 -10.03 30.00 5.51
CA ASN A 145 -9.47 28.74 5.96
C ASN A 145 -8.12 28.47 5.28
N VAL A 146 -7.18 27.87 6.01
CA VAL A 146 -5.84 27.53 5.51
C VAL A 146 -5.59 26.03 5.60
N LEU A 147 -5.03 25.45 4.55
CA LEU A 147 -4.50 24.09 4.56
C LEU A 147 -2.99 24.11 4.82
N ILE A 148 -2.53 23.27 5.73
CA ILE A 148 -1.11 23.04 5.98
C ILE A 148 -0.80 21.57 5.74
N VAL A 149 0.21 21.31 4.91
CA VAL A 149 0.59 19.95 4.49
C VAL A 149 1.93 19.59 5.08
N GLY A 150 1.93 18.75 6.11
CA GLY A 150 3.08 18.34 6.91
C GLY A 150 3.03 18.91 8.33
N GLY A 151 2.97 18.03 9.32
CA GLY A 151 2.91 18.31 10.76
C GLY A 151 4.25 18.24 11.49
N GLY A 152 5.35 18.51 10.78
CA GLY A 152 6.65 18.78 11.40
C GLY A 152 6.70 20.17 12.06
N VAL A 153 7.84 20.54 12.65
CA VAL A 153 8.00 21.83 13.36
C VAL A 153 7.60 23.06 12.51
N ALA A 154 7.83 23.01 11.19
CA ALA A 154 7.41 24.07 10.26
C ALA A 154 5.88 24.20 10.17
N GLY A 155 5.19 23.08 9.96
CA GLY A 155 3.73 23.10 9.84
C GLY A 155 3.03 23.38 11.15
N LEU A 156 3.57 22.89 12.28
CA LEU A 156 3.07 23.22 13.61
C LEU A 156 3.15 24.72 13.88
N GLU A 157 4.30 25.35 13.61
CA GLU A 157 4.46 26.78 13.80
C GLU A 157 3.49 27.58 12.92
N ALA A 158 3.39 27.25 11.63
CA ALA A 158 2.47 27.93 10.73
C ALA A 158 1.01 27.76 11.18
N ALA A 159 0.63 26.54 11.61
CA ALA A 159 -0.72 26.23 12.09
C ALA A 159 -1.07 27.05 13.31
N LEU A 160 -0.20 27.07 14.32
CA LEU A 160 -0.41 27.82 15.56
C LEU A 160 -0.53 29.32 15.27
N LYS A 161 0.36 29.91 14.46
CA LYS A 161 0.30 31.35 14.16
C LYS A 161 -0.98 31.76 13.44
N ILE A 162 -1.50 30.92 12.53
CA ILE A 162 -2.77 31.19 11.85
C ILE A 162 -3.94 30.97 12.81
N ALA A 163 -3.92 29.91 13.61
CA ALA A 163 -5.00 29.58 14.53
C ALA A 163 -5.13 30.59 15.68
N GLU A 164 -4.01 31.07 16.23
CA GLU A 164 -3.92 32.15 17.22
C GLU A 164 -4.53 33.47 16.70
N SER A 165 -4.52 33.68 15.38
CA SER A 165 -5.18 34.85 14.75
C SER A 165 -6.70 34.68 14.58
N GLY A 166 -7.27 33.54 15.00
CA GLY A 166 -8.70 33.24 14.95
C GLY A 166 -9.18 32.51 13.68
N ASN A 167 -8.27 32.18 12.76
CA ASN A 167 -8.60 31.56 11.47
C ASN A 167 -8.55 30.02 11.54
N GLN A 168 -9.43 29.37 10.79
CA GLN A 168 -9.49 27.90 10.72
C GLN A 168 -8.29 27.35 9.94
N VAL A 169 -7.68 26.30 10.50
CA VAL A 169 -6.59 25.56 9.88
C VAL A 169 -6.99 24.09 9.72
N TYR A 170 -6.68 23.51 8.58
CA TYR A 170 -6.65 22.08 8.35
C TYR A 170 -5.19 21.63 8.31
N LEU A 171 -4.76 20.83 9.29
CA LEU A 171 -3.38 20.34 9.35
C LEU A 171 -3.34 18.88 8.93
N VAL A 172 -2.86 18.63 7.71
CA VAL A 172 -2.72 17.28 7.14
C VAL A 172 -1.33 16.75 7.42
N GLU A 173 -1.24 15.64 8.15
CA GLU A 173 0.00 14.93 8.45
C GLU A 173 -0.12 13.49 7.95
N ARG A 174 0.88 13.07 7.17
CA ARG A 174 0.90 11.77 6.51
C ARG A 174 1.12 10.63 7.49
N GLU A 175 2.01 10.83 8.44
CA GLU A 175 2.27 9.89 9.51
C GLU A 175 1.16 9.97 10.56
N ALA A 176 1.13 9.00 11.46
CA ALA A 176 0.05 8.88 12.42
C ALA A 176 0.10 9.90 13.56
N SER A 177 1.24 10.56 13.70
CA SER A 177 1.55 11.55 14.72
C SER A 177 2.22 12.77 14.10
N LEU A 178 1.97 13.92 14.70
CA LEU A 178 2.74 15.14 14.51
C LEU A 178 4.19 14.98 14.99
N GLY A 179 5.04 15.92 14.58
CA GLY A 179 6.40 16.14 15.11
C GLY A 179 7.52 16.06 14.06
N GLY A 180 7.32 15.27 13.00
CA GLY A 180 8.32 15.08 11.93
C GLY A 180 9.68 14.57 12.45
N ASN A 181 10.76 14.85 11.74
CA ASN A 181 12.10 14.38 12.12
C ASN A 181 12.59 14.95 13.47
N MET A 182 12.13 16.13 13.88
CA MET A 182 12.54 16.72 15.16
C MET A 182 12.09 15.86 16.36
N ALA A 183 10.97 15.12 16.25
CA ALA A 183 10.53 14.20 17.30
C ALA A 183 11.51 13.03 17.54
N LYS A 184 12.35 12.71 16.54
CA LYS A 184 13.36 11.66 16.65
C LYS A 184 14.62 12.13 17.38
N PHE A 185 14.87 13.44 17.44
CA PHE A 185 16.10 14.00 18.00
C PHE A 185 16.14 13.86 19.52
N ASP A 186 17.34 13.67 20.08
CA ASP A 186 17.55 13.75 21.52
C ASP A 186 17.60 15.21 21.98
N LYS A 187 18.58 15.94 21.45
CA LYS A 187 18.84 17.36 21.73
C LYS A 187 18.85 18.20 20.46
N THR A 188 18.75 19.51 20.59
CA THR A 188 18.90 20.47 19.48
C THR A 188 20.11 21.37 19.69
N PHE A 189 20.93 21.56 18.64
CA PHE A 189 22.02 22.55 18.68
C PHE A 189 21.46 23.97 18.51
N PRO A 190 22.19 25.01 18.94
CA PRO A 190 23.45 24.97 19.69
C PRO A 190 23.23 24.87 21.21
N THR A 191 21.98 25.04 21.67
CA THR A 191 21.64 25.17 23.09
C THR A 191 21.68 23.85 23.86
N LEU A 192 21.63 22.72 23.15
CA LEU A 192 21.51 21.37 23.72
C LEU A 192 20.22 21.15 24.52
N ASP A 193 19.18 21.93 24.22
CA ASP A 193 17.84 21.70 24.74
C ASP A 193 17.30 20.35 24.27
N CYS A 194 16.48 19.72 25.10
CA CYS A 194 15.78 18.51 24.70
C CYS A 194 14.78 18.84 23.58
N ALA A 195 14.84 18.11 22.47
CA ALA A 195 13.97 18.36 21.33
C ALA A 195 12.49 18.18 21.70
N ALA A 196 12.17 17.17 22.51
CA ALA A 196 10.81 16.93 23.01
C ALA A 196 10.31 18.08 23.90
N CYS A 197 11.17 18.69 24.73
CA CYS A 197 10.78 19.81 25.58
C CYS A 197 10.31 21.04 24.78
N ILE A 198 10.80 21.20 23.55
CA ILE A 198 10.40 22.30 22.66
C ILE A 198 9.21 21.88 21.78
N LEU A 199 9.27 20.68 21.21
CA LEU A 199 8.34 20.22 20.19
C LEU A 199 7.02 19.70 20.77
N THR A 200 7.05 18.90 21.83
CA THR A 200 5.86 18.28 22.41
C THR A 200 4.82 19.30 22.87
N PRO A 201 5.17 20.42 23.52
CA PRO A 201 4.19 21.47 23.85
C PRO A 201 3.46 22.00 22.61
N LYS A 202 4.18 22.28 21.51
CA LYS A 202 3.58 22.74 20.25
C LYS A 202 2.68 21.69 19.62
N MET A 203 3.06 20.41 19.69
CA MET A 203 2.22 19.31 19.21
C MET A 203 0.92 19.22 20.00
N VAL A 204 0.99 19.28 21.33
CA VAL A 204 -0.18 19.21 22.22
C VAL A 204 -1.10 20.41 21.99
N GLU A 205 -0.52 21.61 21.92
CA GLU A 205 -1.25 22.84 21.62
C GLU A 205 -1.99 22.72 20.28
N ALA A 206 -1.29 22.31 19.22
CA ALA A 206 -1.91 22.14 17.91
C ALA A 206 -3.00 21.05 17.89
N GLY A 207 -2.82 19.98 18.67
CA GLY A 207 -3.79 18.88 18.78
C GLY A 207 -5.05 19.22 19.59
N GLN A 208 -5.00 20.24 20.44
CA GLN A 208 -6.12 20.67 21.29
C GLN A 208 -6.75 21.99 20.84
N HIS A 209 -6.15 22.70 19.90
CA HIS A 209 -6.61 24.02 19.47
C HIS A 209 -7.92 23.93 18.67
N GLU A 210 -8.96 24.65 19.11
CA GLU A 210 -10.30 24.60 18.50
C GLU A 210 -10.33 25.00 17.02
N LYS A 211 -9.43 25.91 16.61
CA LYS A 211 -9.26 26.35 15.21
C LYS A 211 -8.38 25.44 14.35
N ILE A 212 -7.81 24.35 14.88
CA ILE A 212 -6.99 23.42 14.11
C ILE A 212 -7.73 22.09 14.00
N LYS A 213 -8.22 21.80 12.80
CA LYS A 213 -8.72 20.46 12.46
C LYS A 213 -7.53 19.58 12.08
N LEU A 214 -7.16 18.68 12.97
CA LEU A 214 -6.05 17.76 12.77
C LEU A 214 -6.47 16.55 11.92
N LEU A 215 -5.82 16.38 10.77
CA LEU A 215 -6.00 15.26 9.85
C LEU A 215 -4.69 14.46 9.77
N THR A 216 -4.41 13.69 10.81
CA THR A 216 -3.22 12.84 10.90
C THR A 216 -3.49 11.47 10.29
N TYR A 217 -2.44 10.83 9.79
CA TYR A 217 -2.53 9.64 8.94
C TYR A 217 -3.32 9.91 7.65
N SER A 218 -3.17 11.12 7.09
CA SER A 218 -3.92 11.59 5.94
C SER A 218 -3.00 12.20 4.88
N GLU A 219 -3.39 12.08 3.61
CA GLU A 219 -2.62 12.57 2.46
C GLU A 219 -3.52 13.35 1.53
N VAL A 220 -3.03 14.48 1.00
CA VAL A 220 -3.74 15.23 -0.04
C VAL A 220 -3.67 14.44 -1.35
N THR A 221 -4.82 14.20 -1.98
CA THR A 221 -4.93 13.42 -3.23
C THR A 221 -5.28 14.26 -4.45
N GLN A 222 -5.94 15.40 -4.25
CA GLN A 222 -6.35 16.30 -5.34
C GLN A 222 -6.40 17.75 -4.85
N VAL A 223 -6.00 18.70 -5.71
CA VAL A 223 -6.07 20.14 -5.46
C VAL A 223 -6.56 20.81 -6.74
N ASP A 224 -7.73 21.44 -6.65
CA ASP A 224 -8.33 22.23 -7.73
C ASP A 224 -8.59 23.67 -7.27
N GLY A 225 -8.96 24.53 -8.22
CA GLY A 225 -9.32 25.91 -7.98
C GLY A 225 -8.14 26.88 -8.09
N PHE A 226 -8.19 27.98 -7.36
CA PHE A 226 -7.24 29.07 -7.47
C PHE A 226 -7.06 29.80 -6.13
N ILE A 227 -6.07 30.70 -6.06
CA ILE A 227 -5.86 31.57 -4.89
C ILE A 227 -7.18 32.09 -4.31
N GLY A 228 -7.36 31.90 -3.00
CA GLY A 228 -8.56 32.30 -2.27
C GLY A 228 -9.70 31.27 -2.32
N ASN A 229 -9.71 30.31 -3.26
CA ASN A 229 -10.82 29.37 -3.48
C ASN A 229 -10.29 28.02 -4.02
N PHE A 230 -9.53 27.29 -3.20
CA PHE A 230 -9.08 25.94 -3.50
C PHE A 230 -10.08 24.90 -2.99
N GLN A 231 -10.29 23.85 -3.78
CA GLN A 231 -11.00 22.64 -3.40
C GLN A 231 -9.99 21.50 -3.29
N VAL A 232 -9.90 20.88 -2.12
CA VAL A 232 -8.87 19.91 -1.80
C VAL A 232 -9.51 18.61 -1.34
N LYS A 233 -9.06 17.48 -1.90
CA LYS A 233 -9.42 16.15 -1.42
C LYS A 233 -8.29 15.57 -0.59
N VAL A 234 -8.65 15.06 0.58
CA VAL A 234 -7.72 14.45 1.53
C VAL A 234 -8.17 13.02 1.79
N ARG A 235 -7.30 12.05 1.52
CA ARG A 235 -7.50 10.65 1.89
C ARG A 235 -7.00 10.45 3.33
N GLN A 236 -7.91 10.18 4.24
CA GLN A 236 -7.61 9.75 5.60
C GLN A 236 -7.51 8.23 5.64
N LYS A 237 -6.31 7.72 5.93
CA LYS A 237 -6.05 6.28 5.94
C LYS A 237 -6.69 5.62 7.16
N ALA A 238 -7.15 4.38 7.00
CA ALA A 238 -7.69 3.57 8.08
C ALA A 238 -6.61 3.30 9.14
N ARG A 239 -6.79 3.89 10.33
CA ARG A 239 -5.94 3.61 11.51
C ARG A 239 -6.26 2.25 12.14
N TYR A 240 -7.44 1.72 11.83
CA TYR A 240 -8.09 0.57 12.49
C TYR A 240 -8.30 0.78 14.00
N VAL A 241 -8.20 2.03 14.44
CA VAL A 241 -8.40 2.48 15.81
C VAL A 241 -9.14 3.81 15.73
N ASP A 242 -10.32 3.84 16.34
CA ASP A 242 -11.16 5.02 16.52
C ASP A 242 -10.45 6.00 17.47
N VAL A 243 -10.11 7.16 16.94
CA VAL A 243 -9.31 8.18 17.63
C VAL A 243 -10.06 8.74 18.85
N ASP A 244 -11.39 8.85 18.76
CA ASP A 244 -12.21 9.46 19.81
C ASP A 244 -12.46 8.50 20.98
N LYS A 245 -12.40 7.19 20.73
CA LYS A 245 -12.57 6.15 21.77
C LYS A 245 -11.25 5.70 22.39
N CYS A 246 -10.14 5.83 21.68
CA CYS A 246 -8.86 5.30 22.14
C CYS A 246 -8.33 6.08 23.36
N THR A 247 -8.05 5.36 24.45
CA THR A 247 -7.49 5.96 25.68
C THR A 247 -5.97 5.98 25.73
N GLY A 248 -5.30 5.32 24.78
CA GLY A 248 -3.84 5.22 24.75
C GLY A 248 -3.22 4.32 25.85
N CYS A 249 -3.98 3.39 26.44
CA CYS A 249 -3.53 2.58 27.59
C CYS A 249 -2.41 1.56 27.29
N GLY A 250 -2.39 0.99 26.08
CA GLY A 250 -1.34 0.04 25.64
C GLY A 250 -1.60 -1.44 25.87
N ASP A 251 -2.75 -1.83 26.44
CA ASP A 251 -3.09 -3.25 26.67
C ASP A 251 -3.08 -4.06 25.36
N CYS A 252 -3.52 -3.44 24.27
CA CYS A 252 -3.57 -4.05 22.95
C CYS A 252 -2.19 -4.36 22.35
N GLU A 253 -1.17 -3.58 22.70
CA GLU A 253 0.22 -3.78 22.27
C GLU A 253 0.85 -4.97 23.00
N GLN A 254 0.58 -5.12 24.29
CA GLN A 254 1.11 -6.22 25.12
C GLN A 254 0.68 -7.60 24.63
N VAL A 255 -0.57 -7.73 24.15
CA VAL A 255 -1.09 -9.00 23.65
C VAL A 255 -0.73 -9.28 22.18
N CYS A 256 -0.17 -8.31 21.47
CA CYS A 256 0.10 -8.44 20.04
C CYS A 256 1.20 -9.49 19.75
N PRO A 257 0.91 -10.54 18.97
CA PRO A 257 1.87 -11.60 18.71
C PRO A 257 2.85 -11.31 17.58
N VAL A 258 2.71 -10.17 16.90
CA VAL A 258 3.54 -9.80 15.75
C VAL A 258 4.53 -8.72 16.12
N ASN A 259 5.79 -8.96 15.78
CA ASN A 259 6.84 -7.95 15.77
C ASN A 259 7.10 -7.50 14.33
N THR A 260 7.43 -6.23 14.16
CA THR A 260 7.81 -5.62 12.90
C THR A 260 8.85 -4.55 13.13
N VAL A 261 9.38 -4.00 12.04
CA VAL A 261 10.46 -3.01 12.08
C VAL A 261 9.96 -1.71 12.68
N ASP A 262 10.65 -1.21 13.71
CA ASP A 262 10.37 0.11 14.23
C ASP A 262 10.99 1.19 13.33
N ARG A 263 10.15 1.82 12.51
CA ARG A 263 10.56 2.90 11.61
C ARG A 263 10.85 4.21 12.33
N PHE A 264 10.21 4.48 13.48
CA PHE A 264 10.49 5.68 14.25
C PHE A 264 11.89 5.61 14.87
N ASN A 265 12.27 4.41 15.32
CA ASN A 265 13.61 4.09 15.82
C ASN A 265 14.61 3.69 14.71
N GLU A 266 14.37 4.07 13.45
CA GLU A 266 15.29 3.88 12.32
C GLU A 266 15.78 2.43 12.14
N GLY A 267 14.92 1.46 12.47
CA GLY A 267 15.20 0.03 12.34
C GLY A 267 16.13 -0.56 13.42
N LEU A 268 16.48 0.21 14.45
CA LEU A 268 17.34 -0.24 15.57
C LEU A 268 16.61 -1.17 16.56
N SER A 269 15.29 -1.28 16.45
CA SER A 269 14.47 -2.14 17.31
C SER A 269 13.26 -2.68 16.54
N GLU A 270 12.57 -3.62 17.18
CA GLU A 270 11.26 -4.09 16.73
C GLU A 270 10.15 -3.40 17.52
N ARG A 271 9.00 -3.23 16.87
CA ARG A 271 7.73 -2.79 17.48
C ARG A 271 6.62 -3.76 17.15
N LYS A 272 5.47 -3.63 17.81
CA LYS A 272 4.28 -4.42 17.52
C LYS A 272 3.54 -3.96 16.27
N ALA A 273 2.66 -4.81 15.73
CA ALA A 273 1.81 -4.45 14.60
C ALA A 273 0.74 -3.41 14.96
N ILE A 274 0.19 -3.49 16.18
CA ILE A 274 -0.54 -2.41 16.84
C ILE A 274 0.43 -1.65 17.76
N PHE A 275 0.53 -0.35 17.61
CA PHE A 275 1.58 0.44 18.24
C PHE A 275 1.16 1.90 18.37
N LYS A 276 1.85 2.62 19.23
CA LYS A 276 1.86 4.08 19.27
C LYS A 276 3.17 4.56 18.65
N GLU A 277 3.15 5.63 17.84
CA GLU A 277 4.32 6.06 17.06
C GLU A 277 5.54 6.34 17.96
N PHE A 278 5.32 7.03 19.08
CA PHE A 278 6.28 7.25 20.15
C PHE A 278 5.51 7.68 21.42
N PRO A 279 6.13 7.66 22.62
CA PRO A 279 5.40 7.89 23.87
C PRO A 279 4.62 9.21 23.92
N GLN A 280 5.17 10.29 23.37
CA GLN A 280 4.61 11.65 23.32
C GLN A 280 3.85 11.96 22.01
N ALA A 281 3.44 10.94 21.25
CA ALA A 281 2.74 11.11 19.98
C ALA A 281 1.45 11.94 20.14
N VAL A 282 1.13 12.75 19.12
CA VAL A 282 -0.12 13.52 19.04
C VAL A 282 -0.77 13.27 17.68
N PRO A 283 -1.99 12.73 17.62
CA PRO A 283 -2.82 12.30 18.77
C PRO A 283 -2.20 11.14 19.56
N ASN A 284 -2.43 11.09 20.87
CA ASN A 284 -1.93 10.03 21.76
C ASN A 284 -2.79 8.77 21.64
N VAL A 285 -2.80 8.17 20.45
CA VAL A 285 -3.62 7.01 20.10
C VAL A 285 -2.77 5.90 19.47
N TYR A 286 -3.26 4.67 19.59
CA TYR A 286 -2.68 3.52 18.92
C TYR A 286 -3.14 3.44 17.46
N GLN A 287 -2.42 2.65 16.67
CA GLN A 287 -2.76 2.36 15.28
C GLN A 287 -2.27 0.97 14.86
N ILE A 288 -2.85 0.41 13.81
CA ILE A 288 -2.46 -0.91 13.29
C ILE A 288 -1.83 -0.78 11.90
N THR A 289 -0.63 -1.33 11.71
CA THR A 289 -0.06 -1.50 10.38
C THR A 289 -0.62 -2.77 9.72
N LYS A 290 -1.42 -2.61 8.67
CA LYS A 290 -1.98 -3.68 7.84
C LYS A 290 -1.60 -3.46 6.38
N LYS A 291 -0.95 -4.43 5.75
CA LYS A 291 -0.57 -4.34 4.31
C LYS A 291 -1.61 -4.91 3.36
N GLY A 292 -2.50 -5.77 3.85
CA GLY A 292 -3.46 -6.54 3.05
C GLY A 292 -3.64 -7.95 3.60
N THR A 293 -4.22 -8.85 2.80
CA THR A 293 -4.53 -10.23 3.23
C THR A 293 -3.44 -11.21 2.80
N ALA A 294 -2.99 -12.06 3.74
CA ALA A 294 -1.97 -13.07 3.48
C ALA A 294 -2.43 -14.08 2.39
N PRO A 295 -1.55 -14.53 1.46
CA PRO A 295 -1.94 -15.43 0.37
C PRO A 295 -2.52 -16.75 0.88
N CYS A 296 -1.97 -17.28 1.99
CA CYS A 296 -2.45 -18.50 2.63
C CYS A 296 -3.90 -18.42 3.14
N ARG A 297 -4.37 -17.22 3.52
CA ARG A 297 -5.78 -16.96 3.86
C ARG A 297 -6.62 -16.78 2.60
N LEU A 298 -6.09 -16.05 1.62
CA LEU A 298 -6.75 -15.71 0.36
C LEU A 298 -7.09 -16.94 -0.50
N THR A 299 -6.17 -17.91 -0.55
CA THR A 299 -6.32 -19.16 -1.31
C THR A 299 -7.15 -20.22 -0.57
N CYS A 300 -7.35 -20.07 0.75
CA CYS A 300 -8.16 -21.00 1.52
C CYS A 300 -9.65 -20.78 1.18
N PRO A 301 -10.38 -21.76 0.63
CA PRO A 301 -11.78 -21.55 0.25
C PRO A 301 -12.66 -21.14 1.43
N ALA A 302 -12.38 -21.64 2.63
CA ALA A 302 -13.09 -21.29 3.86
C ALA A 302 -12.64 -19.95 4.49
N GLY A 303 -11.56 -19.35 3.99
CA GLY A 303 -11.02 -18.08 4.48
C GLY A 303 -10.31 -18.16 5.84
N VAL A 304 -9.75 -19.32 6.19
CA VAL A 304 -9.06 -19.54 7.47
C VAL A 304 -7.90 -18.57 7.64
N ASN A 305 -7.85 -17.87 8.80
CA ASN A 305 -6.79 -16.92 9.09
C ASN A 305 -5.48 -17.62 9.51
N VAL A 306 -4.76 -18.15 8.51
CA VAL A 306 -3.52 -18.88 8.71
C VAL A 306 -2.46 -18.08 9.45
N GLN A 307 -2.19 -16.84 9.01
CA GLN A 307 -1.19 -15.99 9.66
C GLN A 307 -1.54 -15.72 11.13
N GLY A 308 -2.82 -15.48 11.42
CA GLY A 308 -3.33 -15.28 12.78
C GLY A 308 -3.03 -16.45 13.70
N TYR A 309 -3.39 -17.67 13.30
CA TYR A 309 -3.20 -18.83 14.18
C TYR A 309 -1.74 -19.28 14.24
N MET A 310 -0.91 -19.05 13.20
CA MET A 310 0.55 -19.20 13.30
C MET A 310 1.14 -18.27 14.36
N ALA A 311 0.75 -16.99 14.34
CA ALA A 311 1.25 -15.98 15.28
C ALA A 311 0.88 -16.30 16.74
N LEU A 312 -0.32 -16.85 16.97
CA LEU A 312 -0.74 -17.34 18.30
C LEU A 312 -0.01 -18.62 18.69
N THR A 313 0.15 -19.57 17.75
CA THR A 313 0.82 -20.85 17.98
C THR A 313 2.26 -20.66 18.45
N ARG A 314 3.05 -19.78 17.81
CA ARG A 314 4.45 -19.53 18.21
C ARG A 314 4.61 -18.92 19.62
N GLN A 315 3.53 -18.47 20.25
CA GLN A 315 3.49 -18.01 21.64
C GLN A 315 2.94 -19.06 22.62
N GLY A 316 2.60 -20.27 22.16
CA GLY A 316 1.97 -21.29 22.99
C GLY A 316 0.47 -21.06 23.25
N LYS A 317 -0.17 -20.09 22.58
CA LYS A 317 -1.60 -19.77 22.73
C LYS A 317 -2.49 -20.69 21.89
N TYR A 318 -2.45 -21.99 22.17
CA TYR A 318 -3.08 -23.02 21.34
C TYR A 318 -4.60 -22.94 21.32
N SER A 319 -5.22 -22.63 22.44
CA SER A 319 -6.68 -22.50 22.56
C SER A 319 -7.21 -21.34 21.70
N GLU A 320 -6.54 -20.19 21.75
CA GLU A 320 -6.85 -19.01 20.97
C GLU A 320 -6.59 -19.24 19.48
N ALA A 321 -5.48 -19.91 19.14
CA ALA A 321 -5.17 -20.29 17.76
C ALA A 321 -6.26 -21.19 17.17
N LEU A 322 -6.72 -22.19 17.91
CA LEU A 322 -7.77 -23.10 17.48
C LEU A 322 -9.15 -22.42 17.40
N ALA A 323 -9.47 -21.52 18.35
CA ALA A 323 -10.67 -20.71 18.30
C ALA A 323 -10.71 -19.84 17.04
N LEU A 324 -9.59 -19.22 16.67
CA LEU A 324 -9.47 -18.43 15.44
C LEU A 324 -9.64 -19.28 14.17
N ILE A 325 -9.15 -20.53 14.16
CA ILE A 325 -9.42 -21.45 13.04
C ILE A 325 -10.93 -21.73 12.93
N ARG A 326 -11.60 -21.95 14.07
CA ARG A 326 -13.03 -22.28 14.14
C ARG A 326 -13.98 -21.16 13.70
N GLU A 327 -13.53 -19.90 13.64
CA GLU A 327 -14.28 -18.80 13.01
C GLU A 327 -14.55 -19.03 11.51
N ALA A 328 -13.71 -19.85 10.86
CA ALA A 328 -13.77 -20.15 9.43
C ALA A 328 -13.95 -21.64 9.13
N MET A 329 -13.51 -22.52 10.02
CA MET A 329 -13.39 -23.96 9.78
C MET A 329 -13.78 -24.74 11.05
N PRO A 330 -15.02 -25.25 11.16
CA PRO A 330 -15.48 -25.97 12.35
C PRO A 330 -14.92 -27.39 12.49
N LEU A 331 -14.21 -27.89 11.47
CA LEU A 331 -13.62 -29.23 11.43
C LEU A 331 -12.08 -29.19 11.32
N PRO A 332 -11.34 -28.51 12.23
CA PRO A 332 -9.88 -28.38 12.14
C PRO A 332 -9.09 -29.69 12.21
N ALA A 333 -9.49 -30.66 13.04
CA ALA A 333 -8.83 -31.95 13.23
C ALA A 333 -8.92 -32.82 11.98
N VAL A 334 -10.12 -32.84 11.37
CA VAL A 334 -10.40 -33.50 10.12
C VAL A 334 -9.67 -32.78 8.96
N CYS A 335 -9.74 -31.45 8.90
CA CYS A 335 -9.05 -30.65 7.88
C CYS A 335 -7.53 -30.87 7.93
N GLY A 336 -6.94 -30.95 9.12
CA GLY A 336 -5.53 -31.24 9.37
C GLY A 336 -5.04 -32.58 8.80
N ARG A 337 -5.95 -33.49 8.45
CA ARG A 337 -5.64 -34.84 7.96
C ARG A 337 -5.90 -35.03 6.46
N VAL A 338 -6.95 -34.40 5.93
CA VAL A 338 -7.44 -34.74 4.57
C VAL A 338 -7.52 -33.55 3.62
N CYS A 339 -7.21 -32.34 4.08
CA CYS A 339 -7.19 -31.15 3.22
C CYS A 339 -6.03 -31.23 2.22
N PHE A 340 -6.24 -30.63 1.04
CA PHE A 340 -5.21 -30.48 0.01
C PHE A 340 -4.30 -29.26 0.21
N HIS A 341 -4.46 -28.57 1.36
CA HIS A 341 -3.62 -27.48 1.84
C HIS A 341 -3.20 -26.45 0.76
N PRO A 342 -4.16 -25.82 0.03
CA PRO A 342 -3.83 -24.79 -0.98
C PRO A 342 -3.04 -23.62 -0.38
N CYS A 343 -3.22 -23.38 0.91
CA CYS A 343 -2.50 -22.38 1.70
C CYS A 343 -0.98 -22.58 1.72
N GLU A 344 -0.50 -23.82 1.62
CA GLU A 344 0.93 -24.13 1.54
C GLU A 344 1.47 -23.90 0.12
N GLY A 345 0.66 -24.15 -0.91
CA GLY A 345 1.04 -23.94 -2.31
C GLY A 345 1.30 -22.47 -2.66
N GLU A 346 0.55 -21.55 -2.05
CA GLU A 346 0.71 -20.09 -2.26
C GLU A 346 1.51 -19.41 -1.12
N CYS A 347 2.19 -20.19 -0.28
CA CYS A 347 2.96 -19.63 0.83
C CYS A 347 4.23 -18.94 0.31
N ARG A 348 4.33 -17.61 0.48
CA ARG A 348 5.52 -16.81 0.09
C ARG A 348 6.83 -17.25 0.75
N ARG A 349 6.79 -18.03 1.83
CA ARG A 349 8.00 -18.63 2.40
C ARG A 349 8.69 -19.57 1.40
N GLY A 350 7.92 -20.18 0.49
CA GLY A 350 8.45 -20.97 -0.61
C GLY A 350 9.34 -20.20 -1.59
N ASP A 351 9.24 -18.87 -1.64
CA ASP A 351 10.15 -18.02 -2.44
C ASP A 351 11.55 -17.89 -1.80
N LEU A 352 11.67 -18.20 -0.50
CA LEU A 352 12.91 -18.12 0.28
C LEU A 352 13.54 -19.50 0.51
N ASP A 353 12.75 -20.43 1.04
CA ASP A 353 13.14 -21.83 1.28
C ASP A 353 12.00 -22.82 0.99
N GLN A 354 11.24 -23.25 2.00
CA GLN A 354 10.11 -24.18 1.87
C GLN A 354 8.88 -23.59 2.56
N PRO A 355 7.66 -23.83 2.04
CA PRO A 355 6.42 -23.42 2.69
C PRO A 355 6.35 -23.79 4.17
N VAL A 356 5.57 -23.02 4.93
CA VAL A 356 5.24 -23.38 6.31
C VAL A 356 4.34 -24.62 6.29
N ALA A 357 4.55 -25.58 7.19
CA ALA A 357 3.72 -26.78 7.39
C ALA A 357 2.39 -26.45 8.08
N ILE A 358 1.62 -25.56 7.45
CA ILE A 358 0.35 -25.00 7.90
C ILE A 358 -0.64 -26.09 8.29
N ASN A 359 -0.69 -27.18 7.51
CA ASN A 359 -1.60 -28.29 7.75
C ASN A 359 -1.19 -29.15 8.96
N ALA A 360 0.11 -29.41 9.11
CA ALA A 360 0.65 -30.15 10.24
C ALA A 360 0.44 -29.42 11.57
N VAL A 361 0.69 -28.11 11.60
CA VAL A 361 0.43 -27.26 12.77
C VAL A 361 -1.06 -27.25 13.12
N LYS A 362 -1.95 -27.13 12.11
CA LYS A 362 -3.41 -27.19 12.34
C LYS A 362 -3.82 -28.51 12.98
N ARG A 363 -3.25 -29.63 12.51
CA ARG A 363 -3.51 -30.96 13.08
C ARG A 363 -3.05 -31.03 14.54
N PHE A 364 -1.84 -30.57 14.84
CA PHE A 364 -1.33 -30.53 16.22
C PHE A 364 -2.27 -29.77 17.15
N LEU A 365 -2.71 -28.56 16.77
CA LEU A 365 -3.61 -27.74 17.59
C LEU A 365 -4.90 -28.47 17.95
N ALA A 366 -5.50 -29.17 16.99
CA ALA A 366 -6.72 -29.93 17.20
C ALA A 366 -6.48 -31.20 18.03
N ASP A 367 -5.39 -31.93 17.76
CA ASP A 367 -5.01 -33.13 18.53
C ASP A 367 -4.65 -32.78 19.98
N HIS A 368 -4.04 -31.61 20.21
CA HIS A 368 -3.72 -31.09 21.53
C HIS A 368 -4.99 -30.83 22.36
N GLU A 369 -6.01 -30.19 21.78
CA GLU A 369 -7.31 -30.00 22.46
C GLU A 369 -8.01 -31.34 22.74
N ALA A 370 -7.99 -32.27 21.80
CA ALA A 370 -8.57 -33.60 21.99
C ALA A 370 -7.99 -34.33 23.22
N LYS A 371 -6.70 -34.11 23.51
CA LYS A 371 -6.01 -34.68 24.68
C LYS A 371 -6.22 -33.89 25.97
N ASN A 372 -6.25 -32.56 25.88
CA ASN A 372 -6.17 -31.67 27.04
C ASN A 372 -7.51 -31.04 27.46
N GLY A 373 -8.59 -31.30 26.71
CA GLY A 373 -9.94 -30.83 27.01
C GLY A 373 -10.39 -29.66 26.13
N SER A 374 -11.69 -29.63 25.86
CA SER A 374 -12.34 -28.64 24.98
C SER A 374 -12.76 -27.37 25.74
N VAL A 375 -12.67 -26.22 25.08
CA VAL A 375 -13.24 -24.96 25.58
C VAL A 375 -14.77 -24.98 25.47
N PRO A 376 -15.53 -24.38 26.41
CA PRO A 376 -16.99 -24.30 26.31
C PRO A 376 -17.46 -23.60 25.02
N PRO A 377 -18.61 -24.01 24.47
CA PRO A 377 -19.21 -23.36 23.31
C PRO A 377 -19.60 -21.92 23.65
N VAL A 378 -19.45 -21.02 22.67
CA VAL A 378 -19.90 -19.62 22.76
C VAL A 378 -21.00 -19.45 21.73
N SER A 379 -22.24 -19.27 22.20
CA SER A 379 -23.42 -19.07 21.36
C SER A 379 -24.10 -17.75 21.69
N ALA A 380 -24.66 -17.11 20.66
CA ALA A 380 -25.54 -15.97 20.84
C ALA A 380 -26.80 -16.36 21.62
N PRO A 381 -27.51 -15.38 22.23
CA PRO A 381 -28.82 -15.64 22.83
C PRO A 381 -29.78 -16.31 21.84
N ALA A 382 -30.69 -17.14 22.35
CA ALA A 382 -31.65 -17.88 21.55
C ALA A 382 -32.45 -16.91 20.64
N SER A 383 -32.47 -17.20 19.34
CA SER A 383 -33.17 -16.39 18.34
C SER A 383 -34.66 -16.71 18.25
N GLY A 384 -35.07 -17.86 18.77
CA GLY A 384 -36.42 -18.42 18.62
C GLY A 384 -36.73 -19.00 17.24
N ARG A 385 -35.74 -19.05 16.32
CA ARG A 385 -35.90 -19.60 14.96
C ARG A 385 -35.37 -21.02 14.87
N LYS A 386 -35.98 -21.81 13.98
CA LYS A 386 -35.68 -23.22 13.77
C LYS A 386 -35.21 -23.47 12.35
N VAL A 387 -34.08 -24.19 12.20
CA VAL A 387 -33.54 -24.54 10.88
C VAL A 387 -33.30 -26.05 10.78
N ALA A 388 -33.75 -26.64 9.68
CA ALA A 388 -33.48 -28.05 9.35
C ALA A 388 -32.40 -28.16 8.28
N ILE A 389 -31.42 -29.02 8.51
CA ILE A 389 -30.34 -29.32 7.58
C ILE A 389 -30.43 -30.80 7.18
N VAL A 390 -30.44 -31.09 5.89
CA VAL A 390 -30.51 -32.47 5.38
C VAL A 390 -29.14 -32.88 4.84
N GLY A 391 -28.47 -33.79 5.55
CA GLY A 391 -27.13 -34.31 5.27
C GLY A 391 -26.09 -33.84 6.30
N ALA A 392 -25.37 -34.77 6.92
CA ALA A 392 -24.31 -34.49 7.89
C ALA A 392 -22.89 -34.59 7.28
N GLY A 393 -22.74 -34.14 6.02
CA GLY A 393 -21.43 -33.94 5.40
C GLY A 393 -20.78 -32.61 5.83
N PRO A 394 -19.59 -32.27 5.30
CA PRO A 394 -18.86 -31.05 5.70
C PRO A 394 -19.69 -29.76 5.58
N ALA A 395 -20.45 -29.61 4.48
CA ALA A 395 -21.31 -28.44 4.26
C ALA A 395 -22.45 -28.35 5.30
N GLY A 396 -23.13 -29.46 5.58
CA GLY A 396 -24.24 -29.51 6.53
C GLY A 396 -23.79 -29.29 7.97
N LEU A 397 -22.69 -29.93 8.38
CA LEU A 397 -22.09 -29.74 9.70
C LEU A 397 -21.60 -28.30 9.89
N ALA A 398 -20.96 -27.71 8.87
CA ALA A 398 -20.52 -26.32 8.93
C ALA A 398 -21.70 -25.35 9.03
N ALA A 399 -22.72 -25.51 8.19
CA ALA A 399 -23.91 -24.67 8.28
C ALA A 399 -24.60 -24.77 9.65
N GLY A 400 -24.69 -25.99 10.19
CA GLY A 400 -25.28 -26.22 11.51
C GLY A 400 -24.51 -25.55 12.63
N TYR A 401 -23.18 -25.64 12.59
CA TYR A 401 -22.29 -24.96 13.53
C TYR A 401 -22.53 -23.44 13.55
N TYR A 402 -22.52 -22.78 12.39
CA TYR A 402 -22.67 -21.31 12.33
C TYR A 402 -24.09 -20.86 12.72
N LEU A 403 -25.13 -21.58 12.27
CA LEU A 403 -26.51 -21.24 12.61
C LEU A 403 -26.80 -21.45 14.11
N SER A 404 -26.25 -22.50 14.72
CA SER A 404 -26.39 -22.74 16.16
C SER A 404 -25.73 -21.62 16.97
N ARG A 405 -24.52 -21.19 16.58
CA ARG A 405 -23.83 -20.06 17.22
C ARG A 405 -24.51 -18.71 17.01
N ALA A 406 -25.28 -18.56 15.93
CA ALA A 406 -26.16 -17.42 15.72
C ALA A 406 -27.44 -17.46 16.60
N GLY A 407 -27.61 -18.50 17.43
CA GLY A 407 -28.69 -18.64 18.40
C GLY A 407 -29.90 -19.44 17.91
N HIS A 408 -29.83 -20.06 16.73
CA HIS A 408 -30.95 -20.81 16.15
C HIS A 408 -31.03 -22.24 16.71
N GLU A 409 -32.24 -22.79 16.80
CA GLU A 409 -32.46 -24.21 17.05
C GLU A 409 -32.20 -24.99 15.76
N VAL A 410 -31.12 -25.76 15.71
CA VAL A 410 -30.69 -26.46 14.49
C VAL A 410 -30.80 -27.97 14.64
N VAL A 411 -31.45 -28.60 13.66
CA VAL A 411 -31.42 -30.07 13.48
C VAL A 411 -30.66 -30.44 12.22
N VAL A 412 -29.76 -31.42 12.33
CA VAL A 412 -29.11 -32.06 11.18
C VAL A 412 -29.66 -33.47 11.04
N LEU A 413 -30.27 -33.76 9.89
CA LEU A 413 -30.89 -35.04 9.56
C LEU A 413 -29.93 -35.84 8.69
N GLU A 414 -29.42 -36.95 9.22
CA GLU A 414 -28.49 -37.86 8.54
C GLU A 414 -29.19 -39.18 8.19
N GLY A 415 -29.07 -39.61 6.93
CA GLY A 415 -29.68 -40.86 6.47
C GLY A 415 -28.99 -42.09 7.05
N LYS A 416 -27.67 -42.07 7.20
CA LYS A 416 -26.91 -43.24 7.67
C LYS A 416 -26.90 -43.34 9.21
N ALA A 417 -26.29 -44.42 9.71
CA ALA A 417 -26.22 -44.74 11.13
C ALA A 417 -25.29 -43.81 11.92
N GLU A 418 -24.38 -43.10 11.26
CA GLU A 418 -23.47 -42.15 11.88
C GLU A 418 -23.25 -40.93 10.98
N ALA A 419 -23.04 -39.76 11.60
CA ALA A 419 -22.75 -38.52 10.90
C ALA A 419 -21.33 -38.45 10.34
N GLY A 420 -21.13 -37.56 9.35
CA GLY A 420 -19.85 -37.29 8.71
C GLY A 420 -19.84 -37.52 7.19
N GLY A 421 -20.92 -38.06 6.61
CA GLY A 421 -21.02 -38.29 5.16
C GLY A 421 -19.82 -39.04 4.58
N LEU A 422 -19.29 -38.57 3.45
CA LEU A 422 -18.10 -39.18 2.81
C LEU A 422 -16.83 -39.12 3.67
N LEU A 423 -16.74 -38.27 4.70
CA LEU A 423 -15.61 -38.29 5.63
C LEU A 423 -15.59 -39.59 6.43
N ARG A 424 -16.77 -40.07 6.82
CA ARG A 424 -16.91 -41.33 7.55
C ARG A 424 -16.85 -42.52 6.61
N TYR A 425 -17.62 -42.49 5.54
CA TYR A 425 -17.85 -43.67 4.69
C TYR A 425 -16.90 -43.76 3.48
N GLY A 426 -16.34 -42.64 3.02
CA GLY A 426 -15.48 -42.60 1.83
C GLY A 426 -13.99 -42.55 2.14
N ILE A 427 -13.57 -41.76 3.13
CA ILE A 427 -12.15 -41.63 3.48
C ILE A 427 -11.72 -42.82 4.35
N PRO A 428 -10.63 -43.53 4.04
CA PRO A 428 -10.16 -44.65 4.87
C PRO A 428 -9.74 -44.24 6.28
N GLU A 429 -9.92 -45.14 7.25
CA GLU A 429 -9.58 -44.93 8.67
C GLU A 429 -8.10 -44.59 8.91
N TYR A 430 -7.17 -45.15 8.14
CA TYR A 430 -5.74 -44.84 8.24
C TYR A 430 -5.36 -43.40 7.87
N ARG A 431 -6.24 -42.67 7.14
CA ARG A 431 -6.09 -41.24 6.84
C ARG A 431 -6.90 -40.38 7.79
N LEU A 432 -8.11 -40.83 8.12
CA LEU A 432 -9.01 -40.13 9.03
C LEU A 432 -9.57 -41.11 10.05
N PRO A 433 -8.96 -41.19 11.25
CA PRO A 433 -9.46 -42.01 12.34
C PRO A 433 -10.91 -41.68 12.69
N LYS A 434 -11.74 -42.71 12.85
CA LYS A 434 -13.21 -42.55 12.98
C LYS A 434 -13.63 -42.02 14.34
N ASP A 435 -12.80 -42.25 15.36
CA ASP A 435 -12.87 -41.70 16.71
C ASP A 435 -12.59 -40.19 16.72
N ILE A 436 -11.57 -39.72 15.99
CA ILE A 436 -11.28 -38.28 15.83
C ILE A 436 -12.42 -37.58 15.12
N LEU A 437 -12.95 -38.16 14.03
CA LEU A 437 -14.12 -37.62 13.34
C LEU A 437 -15.35 -37.57 14.25
N ARG A 438 -15.58 -38.63 15.05
CA ARG A 438 -16.69 -38.66 16.01
C ARG A 438 -16.52 -37.56 17.06
N TRP A 439 -15.35 -37.47 17.68
CA TRP A 439 -15.03 -36.45 18.68
C TRP A 439 -15.28 -35.03 18.16
N GLU A 440 -14.89 -34.74 16.93
CA GLU A 440 -15.06 -33.41 16.35
C GLU A 440 -16.53 -33.08 16.01
N ILE A 441 -17.30 -34.06 15.55
CA ILE A 441 -18.76 -33.92 15.36
C ILE A 441 -19.47 -33.75 16.72
N ASP A 442 -18.99 -34.43 17.76
CA ASP A 442 -19.52 -34.28 19.12
C ASP A 442 -19.27 -32.85 19.65
N GLN A 443 -18.17 -32.19 19.27
CA GLN A 443 -17.96 -30.77 19.60
C GLN A 443 -19.00 -29.87 18.94
N ILE A 444 -19.31 -30.10 17.65
CA ILE A 444 -20.37 -29.34 16.96
C ILE A 444 -21.74 -29.59 17.63
N SER A 445 -21.97 -30.81 18.11
CA SER A 445 -23.20 -31.13 18.84
C SER A 445 -23.26 -30.41 20.20
N ARG A 446 -22.13 -30.25 20.89
CA ARG A 446 -22.01 -29.44 22.12
C ARG A 446 -22.27 -27.95 21.86
N ASP A 447 -21.96 -27.44 20.68
CA ASP A 447 -22.32 -26.07 20.25
C ASP A 447 -23.84 -25.87 20.00
N GLY A 448 -24.67 -26.90 20.23
CA GLY A 448 -26.14 -26.81 20.19
C GLY A 448 -26.82 -27.46 18.99
N VAL A 449 -26.05 -28.14 18.12
CA VAL A 449 -26.59 -28.81 16.94
C VAL A 449 -27.16 -30.19 17.29
N SER A 450 -28.46 -30.41 17.03
CA SER A 450 -29.09 -31.72 17.21
C SER A 450 -28.91 -32.60 15.97
N VAL A 451 -28.03 -33.60 16.04
CA VAL A 451 -27.84 -34.58 14.95
C VAL A 451 -28.79 -35.77 15.13
N ARG A 452 -29.65 -36.04 14.14
CA ARG A 452 -30.56 -37.20 14.11
C ARG A 452 -30.19 -38.13 12.97
N ILE A 453 -29.76 -39.35 13.33
CA ILE A 453 -29.33 -40.41 12.41
C ILE A 453 -30.50 -41.27 11.93
N ASN A 454 -30.27 -42.08 10.89
CA ASN A 454 -31.28 -42.95 10.27
C ASN A 454 -32.53 -42.20 9.77
N GLN A 455 -32.36 -40.96 9.30
CA GLN A 455 -33.41 -40.08 8.80
C GLN A 455 -33.23 -39.84 7.28
N TRP A 456 -33.90 -40.63 6.45
CA TRP A 456 -33.84 -40.52 4.99
C TRP A 456 -34.95 -39.63 4.43
N LEU A 457 -34.55 -38.55 3.74
CA LEU A 457 -35.48 -37.71 2.98
C LEU A 457 -36.18 -38.52 1.88
N GLY A 458 -37.52 -38.48 1.88
CA GLY A 458 -38.38 -39.23 0.96
C GLY A 458 -38.83 -40.60 1.49
N ARG A 459 -38.22 -41.11 2.57
CA ARG A 459 -38.67 -42.33 3.27
C ARG A 459 -39.23 -42.01 4.65
N ASP A 460 -38.49 -41.29 5.46
CA ASP A 460 -38.81 -41.04 6.88
C ASP A 460 -39.48 -39.65 7.08
N PHE A 461 -39.20 -38.70 6.19
CA PHE A 461 -39.83 -37.37 6.15
C PHE A 461 -39.84 -36.78 4.72
N THR A 462 -40.61 -35.72 4.51
CA THR A 462 -40.71 -35.00 3.22
C THR A 462 -40.21 -33.56 3.35
N LEU A 463 -39.88 -32.94 2.21
CA LEU A 463 -39.49 -31.53 2.17
C LEU A 463 -40.64 -30.62 2.66
N GLU A 464 -41.88 -30.95 2.31
CA GLU A 464 -43.08 -30.19 2.73
C GLU A 464 -43.23 -30.16 4.24
N LYS A 465 -43.03 -31.32 4.89
CA LYS A 465 -43.07 -31.42 6.35
C LYS A 465 -42.01 -30.53 7.01
N LEU A 466 -40.78 -30.56 6.50
CA LEU A 466 -39.72 -29.69 7.01
C LEU A 466 -40.04 -28.21 6.84
N ARG A 467 -40.65 -27.81 5.71
CA ARG A 467 -41.06 -26.41 5.49
C ARG A 467 -42.19 -25.94 6.39
N GLN A 468 -42.97 -26.87 6.98
CA GLN A 468 -44.02 -26.54 7.94
C GLN A 468 -43.46 -26.44 9.38
N GLU A 469 -42.42 -27.21 9.70
CA GLU A 469 -41.86 -27.32 11.05
C GLU A 469 -40.68 -26.37 11.32
N TYR A 470 -40.02 -25.87 10.26
CA TYR A 470 -38.80 -25.07 10.34
C TYR A 470 -38.92 -23.79 9.50
N ASP A 471 -38.30 -22.70 9.97
CA ASP A 471 -38.28 -21.40 9.28
C ASP A 471 -37.46 -21.44 7.98
N ALA A 472 -36.47 -22.33 7.90
CA ALA A 472 -35.66 -22.58 6.70
C ALA A 472 -35.18 -24.03 6.62
N VAL A 473 -34.94 -24.50 5.39
CA VAL A 473 -34.38 -25.82 5.11
C VAL A 473 -33.11 -25.69 4.27
N PHE A 474 -32.03 -26.35 4.68
CA PHE A 474 -30.78 -26.43 3.93
C PHE A 474 -30.52 -27.85 3.41
N LEU A 475 -30.39 -28.01 2.10
CA LEU A 475 -30.11 -29.29 1.44
C LEU A 475 -28.60 -29.43 1.19
N ALA A 476 -27.97 -30.39 1.87
CA ALA A 476 -26.55 -30.69 1.81
C ALA A 476 -26.30 -32.20 1.56
N LEU A 477 -27.04 -32.78 0.61
CA LEU A 477 -27.08 -34.22 0.32
C LEU A 477 -25.77 -34.79 -0.28
N GLY A 478 -24.94 -33.92 -0.85
CA GLY A 478 -23.69 -34.29 -1.51
C GLY A 478 -23.88 -35.04 -2.85
N THR A 479 -22.83 -35.74 -3.28
CA THR A 479 -22.80 -36.52 -4.54
C THR A 479 -22.58 -38.00 -4.26
N SER A 480 -23.64 -38.72 -3.91
CA SER A 480 -23.58 -40.12 -3.50
C SER A 480 -23.61 -41.14 -4.63
N LYS A 481 -23.95 -40.73 -5.87
CA LYS A 481 -24.07 -41.65 -7.01
C LYS A 481 -22.82 -41.66 -7.85
N GLU A 482 -22.28 -42.84 -8.10
CA GLU A 482 -21.10 -42.97 -8.94
C GLU A 482 -21.40 -42.96 -10.43
N GLN A 483 -20.38 -42.62 -11.20
CA GLN A 483 -20.38 -42.79 -12.64
C GLN A 483 -19.93 -44.20 -13.03
N THR A 484 -20.61 -44.77 -14.02
CA THR A 484 -20.22 -46.02 -14.66
C THR A 484 -19.21 -45.75 -15.78
N LEU A 485 -18.39 -46.74 -16.11
CA LEU A 485 -17.45 -46.75 -17.23
C LEU A 485 -18.17 -46.72 -18.58
N GLY A 486 -19.34 -47.36 -18.67
CA GLY A 486 -20.11 -47.48 -19.90
C GLY A 486 -19.42 -48.38 -20.94
N ILE A 487 -18.70 -49.39 -20.48
CA ILE A 487 -17.96 -50.33 -21.34
C ILE A 487 -18.56 -51.74 -21.24
N PRO A 488 -18.42 -52.60 -22.27
CA PRO A 488 -18.89 -53.98 -22.21
C PRO A 488 -18.28 -54.77 -21.05
N GLY A 489 -19.10 -55.55 -20.34
CA GLY A 489 -18.68 -56.41 -19.24
C GLY A 489 -18.58 -55.72 -17.87
N GLU A 490 -18.93 -54.43 -17.77
CA GLU A 490 -18.94 -53.69 -16.51
C GLU A 490 -19.92 -54.28 -15.46
N GLU A 491 -20.92 -55.04 -15.91
CA GLU A 491 -21.90 -55.74 -15.07
C GLU A 491 -21.40 -57.04 -14.42
N LEU A 492 -20.19 -57.50 -14.76
CA LEU A 492 -19.63 -58.76 -14.26
C LEU A 492 -19.39 -58.72 -12.74
N GLN A 493 -19.58 -59.87 -12.09
CA GLN A 493 -19.26 -60.02 -10.66
C GLN A 493 -17.75 -59.81 -10.45
N GLY A 494 -17.40 -58.90 -9.53
CA GLY A 494 -16.02 -58.48 -9.28
C GLY A 494 -15.66 -57.13 -9.92
N VAL A 495 -16.58 -56.47 -10.64
CA VAL A 495 -16.48 -55.04 -10.95
C VAL A 495 -17.28 -54.28 -9.91
N VAL A 496 -16.60 -53.45 -9.11
CA VAL A 496 -17.19 -52.79 -7.94
C VAL A 496 -16.89 -51.30 -7.96
N SER A 497 -17.88 -50.53 -7.54
CA SER A 497 -17.77 -49.13 -7.16
C SER A 497 -16.65 -48.90 -6.13
N SER A 498 -15.74 -47.95 -6.40
CA SER A 498 -14.69 -47.61 -5.42
C SER A 498 -15.27 -47.05 -4.11
N LEU A 499 -16.33 -46.24 -4.18
CA LEU A 499 -16.99 -45.69 -3.00
C LEU A 499 -17.71 -46.77 -2.20
N LYS A 500 -18.44 -47.69 -2.84
CA LYS A 500 -19.08 -48.81 -2.12
C LYS A 500 -18.05 -49.74 -1.49
N PHE A 501 -16.93 -49.96 -2.18
CA PHE A 501 -15.80 -50.72 -1.64
C PHE A 501 -15.24 -50.04 -0.38
N LEU A 502 -14.94 -48.74 -0.47
CA LEU A 502 -14.43 -47.95 0.67
C LEU A 502 -15.44 -47.86 1.82
N GLU A 503 -16.73 -47.75 1.51
CA GLU A 503 -17.80 -47.77 2.51
C GLU A 503 -17.87 -49.12 3.23
N SER A 504 -17.79 -50.23 2.49
CA SER A 504 -17.70 -51.58 3.08
C SER A 504 -16.45 -51.74 3.92
N ALA A 505 -15.29 -51.26 3.43
CA ALA A 505 -14.03 -51.32 4.17
C ALA A 505 -14.09 -50.54 5.49
N ASN A 506 -14.70 -49.35 5.49
CA ASN A 506 -14.85 -48.52 6.68
C ASN A 506 -15.92 -49.00 7.68
N THR A 507 -16.78 -49.97 7.30
CA THR A 507 -17.89 -50.44 8.16
C THR A 507 -17.79 -51.91 8.56
N ARG A 508 -17.24 -52.76 7.69
CA ARG A 508 -17.20 -54.23 7.86
C ARG A 508 -15.79 -54.81 7.72
N ALA A 509 -14.87 -54.12 7.04
CA ALA A 509 -13.48 -54.54 6.82
C ALA A 509 -13.32 -55.97 6.26
N GLU A 510 -14.08 -56.31 5.21
CA GLU A 510 -13.98 -57.62 4.53
C GLU A 510 -12.61 -57.82 3.86
N SER A 511 -12.03 -59.02 3.95
CA SER A 511 -10.75 -59.35 3.33
C SER A 511 -10.84 -59.34 1.81
N VAL A 512 -9.82 -58.78 1.15
CA VAL A 512 -9.66 -58.78 -0.31
C VAL A 512 -8.58 -59.79 -0.68
N SER A 513 -8.77 -60.56 -1.74
CA SER A 513 -7.76 -61.48 -2.28
C SER A 513 -7.55 -61.26 -3.77
N GLY A 514 -6.42 -61.75 -4.29
CA GLY A 514 -6.14 -61.73 -5.73
C GLY A 514 -5.62 -60.38 -6.24
N ARG A 515 -5.67 -60.20 -7.56
CA ARG A 515 -5.15 -59.01 -8.26
C ARG A 515 -6.24 -57.96 -8.46
N VAL A 516 -5.97 -56.74 -8.02
CA VAL A 516 -6.91 -55.62 -8.03
C VAL A 516 -6.47 -54.57 -9.04
N LEU A 517 -7.37 -54.17 -9.94
CA LEU A 517 -7.18 -53.01 -10.81
C LEU A 517 -8.10 -51.88 -10.37
N VAL A 518 -7.57 -50.66 -10.26
CA VAL A 518 -8.37 -49.47 -9.91
C VAL A 518 -8.38 -48.51 -11.08
N ILE A 519 -9.56 -48.20 -11.62
CA ILE A 519 -9.71 -47.30 -12.77
C ILE A 519 -10.03 -45.90 -12.28
N GLY A 520 -9.12 -44.96 -12.46
CA GLY A 520 -9.29 -43.57 -12.01
C GLY A 520 -7.97 -42.90 -11.66
N GLY A 521 -8.02 -41.61 -11.35
CA GLY A 521 -6.82 -40.84 -10.98
C GLY A 521 -7.00 -39.86 -9.82
N GLY A 522 -8.18 -39.83 -9.19
CA GLY A 522 -8.41 -38.99 -8.00
C GLY A 522 -7.98 -39.69 -6.71
N ASN A 523 -8.06 -38.97 -5.58
CA ASN A 523 -7.74 -39.54 -4.25
C ASN A 523 -8.56 -40.79 -3.94
N ALA A 524 -9.83 -40.86 -4.36
CA ALA A 524 -10.64 -42.07 -4.20
C ALA A 524 -10.02 -43.33 -4.85
N ALA A 525 -9.33 -43.18 -5.99
CA ALA A 525 -8.63 -44.29 -6.63
C ALA A 525 -7.40 -44.72 -5.82
N VAL A 526 -6.65 -43.75 -5.30
CA VAL A 526 -5.47 -44.00 -4.45
C VAL A 526 -5.89 -44.67 -3.14
N ASP A 527 -6.94 -44.15 -2.50
CA ASP A 527 -7.50 -44.68 -1.26
C ASP A 527 -8.03 -46.11 -1.45
N ALA A 528 -8.74 -46.37 -2.55
CA ALA A 528 -9.23 -47.71 -2.88
C ALA A 528 -8.08 -48.71 -3.10
N ALA A 529 -7.04 -48.32 -3.84
CA ALA A 529 -5.89 -49.18 -4.11
C ALA A 529 -5.12 -49.55 -2.84
N ARG A 530 -4.81 -48.57 -1.99
CA ARG A 530 -4.11 -48.78 -0.71
C ARG A 530 -4.94 -49.59 0.27
N THR A 531 -6.24 -49.31 0.35
CA THR A 531 -7.19 -50.08 1.17
C THR A 531 -7.24 -51.54 0.71
N ALA A 532 -7.26 -51.80 -0.59
CA ALA A 532 -7.26 -53.17 -1.12
C ALA A 532 -5.99 -53.95 -0.74
N LEU A 533 -4.80 -53.34 -0.85
CA LEU A 533 -3.55 -53.97 -0.38
C LEU A 533 -3.58 -54.30 1.11
N ARG A 534 -4.05 -53.36 1.94
CA ARG A 534 -4.16 -53.54 3.39
C ARG A 534 -5.14 -54.64 3.81
N LEU A 535 -6.17 -54.88 3.01
CA LEU A 535 -7.16 -55.93 3.22
C LEU A 535 -6.73 -57.29 2.67
N GLY A 536 -5.53 -57.42 2.09
CA GLY A 536 -4.92 -58.70 1.70
C GLY A 536 -4.77 -58.93 0.19
N ALA A 537 -5.03 -57.93 -0.66
CA ALA A 537 -4.83 -58.08 -2.10
C ALA A 537 -3.37 -58.45 -2.43
N GLN A 538 -3.19 -59.36 -3.40
CA GLN A 538 -1.87 -59.78 -3.86
C GLN A 538 -1.12 -58.63 -4.56
N SER A 539 -1.87 -57.78 -5.28
CA SER A 539 -1.35 -56.56 -5.90
C SER A 539 -2.49 -55.59 -6.19
N ALA A 540 -2.21 -54.28 -6.14
CA ALA A 540 -3.09 -53.23 -6.60
C ALA A 540 -2.39 -52.37 -7.67
N GLU A 541 -3.04 -52.17 -8.80
CA GLU A 541 -2.54 -51.33 -9.90
C GLU A 541 -3.59 -50.30 -10.34
N ILE A 542 -3.21 -49.03 -10.35
CA ILE A 542 -4.06 -47.91 -10.77
C ILE A 542 -3.91 -47.68 -12.28
N ILE A 543 -5.03 -47.72 -13.00
CA ILE A 543 -5.12 -47.48 -14.43
C ILE A 543 -5.61 -46.06 -14.67
N TYR A 544 -4.73 -45.21 -15.23
CA TYR A 544 -5.03 -43.81 -15.47
C TYR A 544 -4.77 -43.38 -16.90
N ARG A 545 -5.74 -42.69 -17.50
CA ARG A 545 -5.75 -42.33 -18.94
C ARG A 545 -4.86 -41.15 -19.33
N ARG A 546 -4.19 -40.51 -18.37
CA ARG A 546 -3.27 -39.37 -18.58
C ARG A 546 -1.93 -39.65 -17.89
N THR A 547 -1.01 -38.68 -17.88
CA THR A 547 0.26 -38.83 -17.17
C THR A 547 0.11 -38.48 -15.69
N ARG A 548 1.18 -38.71 -14.93
CA ARG A 548 1.27 -38.37 -13.51
C ARG A 548 0.94 -36.90 -13.22
N ASN A 549 1.40 -35.98 -14.08
CA ASN A 549 1.24 -34.55 -13.85
C ASN A 549 -0.21 -34.07 -13.97
N GLU A 550 -1.08 -34.81 -14.68
CA GLU A 550 -2.50 -34.48 -14.77
C GLU A 550 -3.36 -35.24 -13.76
N MET A 551 -2.76 -36.10 -12.92
CA MET A 551 -3.47 -36.92 -11.95
C MET A 551 -4.04 -36.03 -10.83
N PRO A 552 -5.37 -36.01 -10.58
CA PRO A 552 -5.98 -35.14 -9.58
C PRO A 552 -5.67 -35.51 -8.11
N ALA A 553 -5.16 -36.72 -7.85
CA ALA A 553 -4.77 -37.14 -6.51
C ALA A 553 -3.60 -36.30 -5.97
N PHE A 554 -3.51 -36.15 -4.65
CA PHE A 554 -2.45 -35.36 -4.03
C PHE A 554 -1.09 -36.03 -4.23
N ALA A 555 -0.06 -35.25 -4.54
CA ALA A 555 1.27 -35.77 -4.86
C ALA A 555 1.86 -36.62 -3.73
N GLU A 556 1.61 -36.23 -2.47
CA GLU A 556 2.01 -36.99 -1.29
C GLU A 556 1.32 -38.35 -1.21
N GLU A 557 0.01 -38.40 -1.44
CA GLU A 557 -0.76 -39.65 -1.43
C GLU A 557 -0.30 -40.61 -2.54
N ILE A 558 0.07 -40.08 -3.71
CA ILE A 558 0.65 -40.89 -4.79
C ILE A 558 1.99 -41.47 -4.36
N ARG A 559 2.89 -40.67 -3.77
CA ARG A 559 4.20 -41.14 -3.29
C ARG A 559 4.05 -42.20 -2.19
N GLU A 560 3.14 -41.99 -1.26
CA GLU A 560 2.91 -42.94 -0.16
C GLU A 560 2.22 -44.23 -0.63
N ALA A 561 1.39 -44.17 -1.67
CA ALA A 561 0.85 -45.36 -2.33
C ALA A 561 1.95 -46.20 -3.01
N GLU A 562 2.89 -45.57 -3.70
CA GLU A 562 4.03 -46.26 -4.35
C GLU A 562 4.93 -46.95 -3.32
N LYS A 563 5.22 -46.28 -2.21
CA LYS A 563 5.98 -46.88 -1.09
C LYS A 563 5.28 -48.10 -0.48
N GLU A 564 3.94 -48.11 -0.50
CA GLU A 564 3.13 -49.26 -0.08
C GLU A 564 3.01 -50.37 -1.14
N GLY A 565 3.61 -50.18 -2.33
CA GLY A 565 3.61 -51.18 -3.40
C GLY A 565 2.45 -51.05 -4.40
N VAL A 566 1.67 -49.96 -4.37
CA VAL A 566 0.69 -49.67 -5.42
C VAL A 566 1.41 -49.36 -6.73
N LYS A 567 1.03 -50.06 -7.79
CA LYS A 567 1.56 -49.82 -9.14
C LYS A 567 0.71 -48.79 -9.88
N PHE A 568 1.35 -47.97 -10.72
CA PHE A 568 0.66 -46.98 -11.54
C PHE A 568 0.89 -47.27 -13.02
N ARG A 569 -0.20 -47.38 -13.78
CA ARG A 569 -0.19 -47.51 -15.23
C ARG A 569 -0.84 -46.29 -15.86
N PHE A 570 0.01 -45.33 -16.21
CA PHE A 570 -0.37 -44.09 -16.89
C PHE A 570 -0.68 -44.33 -18.37
N LEU A 571 -1.27 -43.32 -19.00
CA LEU A 571 -1.58 -43.31 -20.43
C LEU A 571 -2.31 -44.58 -20.90
N THR A 572 -3.25 -45.06 -20.08
CA THR A 572 -3.97 -46.31 -20.33
C THR A 572 -5.45 -46.13 -20.03
N ALA A 573 -6.34 -46.49 -20.96
CA ALA A 573 -7.79 -46.39 -20.77
C ALA A 573 -8.47 -47.76 -20.91
N PRO A 574 -9.46 -48.07 -20.07
CA PRO A 574 -10.22 -49.32 -20.17
C PRO A 574 -11.10 -49.34 -21.43
N MET A 575 -11.21 -50.50 -22.08
CA MET A 575 -12.03 -50.72 -23.29
C MET A 575 -13.19 -51.67 -23.04
N ARG A 576 -12.94 -52.81 -22.38
CA ARG A 576 -13.96 -53.77 -21.94
C ARG A 576 -13.44 -54.63 -20.80
N VAL A 577 -14.35 -55.14 -19.99
CA VAL A 577 -14.06 -56.14 -18.96
C VAL A 577 -14.23 -57.53 -19.55
N VAL A 578 -13.26 -58.41 -19.32
CA VAL A 578 -13.27 -59.80 -19.78
C VAL A 578 -13.53 -60.71 -18.58
N GLY A 579 -14.53 -61.59 -18.71
CA GLY A 579 -14.92 -62.50 -17.64
C GLY A 579 -15.22 -63.91 -18.14
N ARG A 580 -15.22 -64.86 -17.19
CA ARG A 580 -15.57 -66.27 -17.40
C ARG A 580 -16.53 -66.70 -16.30
N GLY A 581 -17.65 -67.34 -16.68
CA GLY A 581 -18.66 -67.80 -15.72
C GLY A 581 -19.34 -66.66 -14.94
N GLY A 582 -19.46 -65.48 -15.54
CA GLY A 582 -20.09 -64.30 -14.90
C GLY A 582 -19.19 -63.51 -13.94
N ARG A 583 -17.92 -63.92 -13.75
CA ARG A 583 -16.92 -63.21 -12.93
C ARG A 583 -15.83 -62.59 -13.78
N VAL A 584 -15.29 -61.47 -13.31
CA VAL A 584 -14.14 -60.80 -13.93
C VAL A 584 -12.89 -61.69 -13.90
N GLN A 585 -12.12 -61.64 -14.98
CA GLN A 585 -10.81 -62.30 -15.11
C GLN A 585 -9.71 -61.32 -15.59
N ALA A 586 -10.08 -60.33 -16.41
CA ALA A 586 -9.14 -59.34 -16.92
C ALA A 586 -9.85 -58.05 -17.39
N LEU A 587 -9.06 -57.00 -17.59
CA LEU A 587 -9.44 -55.72 -18.18
C LEU A 587 -8.65 -55.52 -19.48
N GLU A 588 -9.34 -55.37 -20.60
CA GLU A 588 -8.70 -54.96 -21.85
C GLU A 588 -8.55 -53.43 -21.86
N CYS A 589 -7.32 -52.97 -22.09
CA CYS A 589 -6.95 -51.57 -22.04
C CYS A 589 -6.30 -51.11 -23.34
N GLN A 590 -6.58 -49.88 -23.76
CA GLN A 590 -5.97 -49.24 -24.91
C GLN A 590 -4.89 -48.23 -24.47
N PRO A 591 -3.71 -48.22 -25.14
CA PRO A 591 -2.71 -47.16 -24.99
C PRO A 591 -3.27 -45.77 -25.35
N ARG A 592 -2.88 -44.75 -24.58
CA ARG A 592 -3.29 -43.35 -24.75
C ARG A 592 -2.07 -42.45 -24.95
N GLN A 593 -2.32 -41.28 -25.52
CA GLN A 593 -1.38 -40.16 -25.54
C GLN A 593 -2.10 -38.87 -25.16
N LEU A 594 -1.33 -37.84 -24.79
CA LEU A 594 -1.88 -36.53 -24.48
C LEU A 594 -2.07 -35.71 -25.77
N GLY A 595 -3.30 -35.27 -26.01
CA GLY A 595 -3.63 -34.27 -27.03
C GLY A 595 -3.64 -32.85 -26.46
N GLU A 596 -4.36 -31.96 -27.13
CA GLU A 596 -4.49 -30.55 -26.77
C GLU A 596 -5.09 -30.33 -25.36
N VAL A 597 -4.79 -29.16 -24.79
CA VAL A 597 -5.33 -28.72 -23.51
C VAL A 597 -6.83 -28.46 -23.65
N ASP A 598 -7.64 -29.04 -22.76
CA ASP A 598 -9.09 -28.80 -22.69
C ASP A 598 -9.41 -27.45 -22.02
N ALA A 599 -10.68 -27.03 -22.10
CA ALA A 599 -11.15 -25.77 -21.49
C ALA A 599 -10.95 -25.71 -19.96
N GLY A 600 -10.69 -26.84 -19.31
CA GLY A 600 -10.35 -26.94 -17.90
C GLY A 600 -8.85 -26.97 -17.62
N GLY A 601 -8.02 -26.60 -18.59
CA GLY A 601 -6.56 -26.50 -18.45
C GLY A 601 -5.81 -27.83 -18.45
N ARG A 602 -6.49 -28.97 -18.71
CA ARG A 602 -5.86 -30.31 -18.68
C ARG A 602 -5.75 -30.89 -20.09
N ARG A 603 -4.67 -31.61 -20.39
CA ARG A 603 -4.54 -32.26 -21.70
C ARG A 603 -5.60 -33.34 -21.94
N ARG A 604 -6.23 -33.34 -23.12
CA ARG A 604 -7.17 -34.39 -23.53
C ARG A 604 -6.43 -35.71 -23.67
N SER A 605 -7.03 -36.81 -23.23
CA SER A 605 -6.49 -38.15 -23.48
C SER A 605 -7.05 -38.65 -24.80
N ILE A 606 -6.19 -38.98 -25.77
CA ILE A 606 -6.58 -39.50 -27.09
C ILE A 606 -5.95 -40.89 -27.34
N PRO A 607 -6.52 -41.74 -28.22
CA PRO A 607 -5.92 -43.03 -28.53
C PRO A 607 -4.48 -42.86 -29.06
N ALA A 608 -3.56 -43.72 -28.62
CA ALA A 608 -2.21 -43.82 -29.18
C ALA A 608 -2.11 -45.01 -30.15
N SER A 609 -1.11 -45.01 -31.02
CA SER A 609 -0.78 -46.16 -31.87
C SER A 609 -0.13 -47.26 -31.02
N GLY A 610 -0.77 -48.42 -30.94
CA GLY A 610 -0.25 -49.58 -30.21
C GLY A 610 -1.33 -50.66 -29.99
N PRO A 611 -0.94 -51.91 -29.73
CA PRO A 611 -1.89 -52.98 -29.44
C PRO A 611 -2.60 -52.75 -28.09
N ASN A 612 -3.83 -53.20 -27.97
CA ASN A 612 -4.51 -53.29 -26.68
C ASN A 612 -3.79 -54.31 -25.78
N VAL A 613 -3.79 -54.05 -24.48
CA VAL A 613 -3.17 -54.90 -23.46
C VAL A 613 -4.26 -55.51 -22.59
N LEU A 614 -4.15 -56.80 -22.31
CA LEU A 614 -5.04 -57.50 -21.38
C LEU A 614 -4.37 -57.57 -20.00
N LEU A 615 -4.99 -56.95 -18.99
CA LEU A 615 -4.50 -56.91 -17.62
C LEU A 615 -5.36 -57.83 -16.75
N GLU A 616 -4.79 -58.89 -16.20
CA GLU A 616 -5.53 -59.87 -15.41
C GLU A 616 -5.93 -59.29 -14.03
N ALA A 617 -7.18 -59.52 -13.63
CA ALA A 617 -7.77 -58.98 -12.41
C ALA A 617 -8.92 -59.86 -11.91
N GLU A 618 -8.99 -60.02 -10.59
CA GLU A 618 -10.09 -60.71 -9.90
C GLU A 618 -11.06 -59.71 -9.26
N LEU A 619 -10.62 -58.45 -9.11
CA LEU A 619 -11.43 -57.32 -8.65
C LEU A 619 -11.05 -56.06 -9.42
N ILE A 620 -12.04 -55.36 -9.96
CA ILE A 620 -11.88 -54.07 -10.62
C ILE A 620 -12.65 -53.02 -9.82
N LEU A 621 -11.96 -51.99 -9.34
CA LEU A 621 -12.54 -50.88 -8.60
C LEU A 621 -12.69 -49.66 -9.51
N VAL A 622 -13.91 -49.14 -9.63
CA VAL A 622 -14.24 -48.03 -10.53
C VAL A 622 -14.30 -46.71 -9.77
N ALA A 623 -13.41 -45.77 -10.12
CA ALA A 623 -13.23 -44.46 -9.47
C ALA A 623 -13.21 -43.32 -10.51
N VAL A 624 -14.20 -43.28 -11.40
CA VAL A 624 -14.25 -42.35 -12.55
C VAL A 624 -15.11 -41.09 -12.34
N GLY A 625 -15.71 -40.94 -11.16
CA GLY A 625 -16.41 -39.71 -10.75
C GLY A 625 -17.73 -39.98 -10.04
N GLN A 626 -18.33 -38.91 -9.53
CA GLN A 626 -19.61 -38.93 -8.84
C GLN A 626 -20.59 -37.96 -9.53
N LYS A 627 -21.88 -38.16 -9.28
CA LYS A 627 -23.01 -37.35 -9.74
C LYS A 627 -23.98 -37.18 -8.57
N VAL A 628 -24.80 -36.13 -8.66
CA VAL A 628 -25.91 -35.92 -7.73
C VAL A 628 -26.98 -36.99 -7.96
N GLU A 629 -27.50 -37.54 -6.87
CA GLU A 629 -28.70 -38.37 -6.88
C GLU A 629 -29.72 -37.74 -5.95
N LEU A 630 -30.84 -37.31 -6.54
CA LEU A 630 -31.94 -36.72 -5.79
C LEU A 630 -32.96 -37.80 -5.44
N PRO A 631 -33.43 -37.84 -4.18
CA PRO A 631 -34.62 -38.62 -3.83
C PRO A 631 -35.79 -38.26 -4.74
N ALA A 632 -36.59 -39.26 -5.13
CA ALA A 632 -37.78 -39.05 -5.95
C ALA A 632 -38.75 -38.00 -5.34
N SER A 633 -38.77 -37.88 -4.01
CA SER A 633 -39.56 -36.88 -3.28
C SER A 633 -39.16 -35.42 -3.52
N LEU A 634 -37.97 -35.16 -4.09
CA LEU A 634 -37.50 -33.84 -4.50
C LEU A 634 -37.67 -33.55 -6.00
N ALA A 635 -38.08 -34.55 -6.79
CA ALA A 635 -38.29 -34.38 -8.22
C ALA A 635 -39.36 -33.31 -8.50
N GLY A 636 -39.06 -32.36 -9.38
CA GLY A 636 -39.95 -31.25 -9.74
C GLY A 636 -40.08 -30.14 -8.70
N LYS A 637 -39.46 -30.26 -7.52
CA LYS A 637 -39.50 -29.25 -6.44
C LYS A 637 -38.27 -28.34 -6.43
N VAL A 638 -37.15 -28.85 -6.94
CA VAL A 638 -35.91 -28.09 -7.14
C VAL A 638 -35.51 -28.13 -8.61
N ALA A 639 -35.05 -27.00 -9.15
CA ALA A 639 -34.54 -26.91 -10.51
C ALA A 639 -33.14 -27.55 -10.61
N LEU A 640 -32.86 -28.23 -11.73
CA LEU A 640 -31.59 -28.93 -11.98
C LEU A 640 -30.84 -28.35 -13.16
N GLY A 641 -29.53 -28.29 -13.04
CA GLY A 641 -28.63 -27.89 -14.13
C GLY A 641 -28.32 -29.05 -15.07
N ALA A 642 -27.61 -28.76 -16.17
CA ALA A 642 -27.23 -29.75 -17.18
C ALA A 642 -26.38 -30.92 -16.63
N ARG A 643 -25.70 -30.73 -15.49
CA ARG A 643 -24.89 -31.76 -14.81
C ARG A 643 -25.67 -32.56 -13.76
N GLY A 644 -26.97 -32.28 -13.59
CA GLY A 644 -27.82 -32.86 -12.54
C GLY A 644 -27.64 -32.25 -11.15
N THR A 645 -26.81 -31.21 -11.01
CA THR A 645 -26.67 -30.43 -9.77
C THR A 645 -27.88 -29.53 -9.54
N VAL A 646 -28.18 -29.20 -8.28
CA VAL A 646 -29.28 -28.30 -7.94
C VAL A 646 -28.90 -26.87 -8.33
N LEU A 647 -29.82 -26.17 -9.01
CA LEU A 647 -29.67 -24.75 -9.33
C LEU A 647 -30.12 -23.90 -8.14
N VAL A 648 -29.33 -22.87 -7.86
CA VAL A 648 -29.59 -21.87 -6.83
C VAL A 648 -29.37 -20.48 -7.40
N ASP A 649 -29.99 -19.48 -6.79
CA ASP A 649 -29.71 -18.07 -7.05
C ASP A 649 -28.37 -17.62 -6.42
N GLU A 650 -28.08 -16.32 -6.49
CA GLU A 650 -26.85 -15.72 -5.93
C GLU A 650 -26.75 -15.85 -4.40
N TYR A 651 -27.86 -16.14 -3.70
CA TYR A 651 -27.93 -16.32 -2.25
C TYR A 651 -27.96 -17.81 -1.84
N GLY A 652 -27.88 -18.74 -2.80
CA GLY A 652 -27.96 -20.17 -2.51
C GLY A 652 -29.39 -20.68 -2.30
N GLN A 653 -30.40 -19.88 -2.62
CA GLN A 653 -31.80 -20.30 -2.55
C GLN A 653 -32.19 -21.09 -3.79
N THR A 654 -32.89 -22.21 -3.58
CA THR A 654 -33.39 -23.06 -4.67
C THR A 654 -34.65 -22.45 -5.31
N SER A 655 -35.18 -23.10 -6.34
CA SER A 655 -36.51 -22.74 -6.91
C SER A 655 -37.68 -22.90 -5.92
N SER A 656 -37.47 -23.50 -4.75
CA SER A 656 -38.45 -23.58 -3.67
C SER A 656 -38.17 -22.49 -2.61
N PRO A 657 -39.11 -21.54 -2.37
CA PRO A 657 -38.92 -20.49 -1.37
C PRO A 657 -38.71 -21.04 0.04
N GLY A 658 -37.72 -20.48 0.76
CA GLY A 658 -37.30 -20.92 2.09
C GLY A 658 -36.44 -22.20 2.10
N VAL A 659 -36.10 -22.73 0.92
CA VAL A 659 -35.23 -23.90 0.77
C VAL A 659 -33.93 -23.50 0.09
N PHE A 660 -32.83 -23.72 0.78
CA PHE A 660 -31.47 -23.42 0.34
C PHE A 660 -30.71 -24.70 0.02
N ALA A 661 -29.68 -24.63 -0.83
CA ALA A 661 -28.82 -25.76 -1.14
C ALA A 661 -27.37 -25.32 -1.29
N GLY A 662 -26.42 -26.20 -0.94
CA GLY A 662 -25.01 -25.87 -0.94
C GLY A 662 -24.09 -27.08 -0.85
N GLY A 663 -22.78 -26.83 -0.94
CA GLY A 663 -21.75 -27.87 -1.04
C GLY A 663 -21.83 -28.65 -2.36
N ASP A 664 -21.42 -29.92 -2.31
CA ASP A 664 -21.30 -30.76 -3.51
C ASP A 664 -22.63 -30.96 -4.28
N LEU A 665 -23.77 -30.74 -3.62
CA LEU A 665 -25.09 -30.80 -4.25
C LEU A 665 -25.27 -29.72 -5.35
N VAL A 666 -24.61 -28.58 -5.19
CA VAL A 666 -24.66 -27.44 -6.10
C VAL A 666 -23.43 -27.39 -6.99
N SER A 667 -22.23 -27.53 -6.41
CA SER A 667 -20.96 -27.45 -7.16
C SER A 667 -20.64 -28.70 -7.98
N GLY A 668 -21.20 -29.85 -7.60
CA GLY A 668 -20.65 -31.17 -7.93
C GLY A 668 -19.49 -31.54 -7.00
N PRO A 669 -18.84 -32.70 -7.22
CA PRO A 669 -17.82 -33.21 -6.31
C PRO A 669 -16.66 -32.22 -6.16
N SER A 670 -16.45 -31.72 -4.95
CA SER A 670 -15.43 -30.72 -4.61
C SER A 670 -14.57 -31.19 -3.42
N SER A 671 -13.67 -30.33 -2.95
CA SER A 671 -12.90 -30.60 -1.72
C SER A 671 -13.73 -30.30 -0.46
N MET A 672 -13.37 -30.94 0.65
CA MET A 672 -14.02 -30.67 1.95
C MET A 672 -14.02 -29.18 2.32
N VAL A 673 -12.90 -28.48 2.11
CA VAL A 673 -12.75 -27.08 2.48
C VAL A 673 -13.67 -26.17 1.67
N GLU A 674 -13.94 -26.51 0.40
CA GLU A 674 -14.94 -25.83 -0.44
C GLU A 674 -16.36 -26.11 0.04
N ALA A 675 -16.67 -27.36 0.43
CA ALA A 675 -17.95 -27.71 1.01
C ALA A 675 -18.21 -26.96 2.34
N ILE A 676 -17.19 -26.80 3.19
CA ILE A 676 -17.28 -26.01 4.42
C ILE A 676 -17.50 -24.53 4.13
N ALA A 677 -16.79 -23.98 3.14
CA ALA A 677 -16.99 -22.60 2.69
C ALA A 677 -18.43 -22.37 2.20
N ALA A 678 -18.97 -23.29 1.40
CA ALA A 678 -20.36 -23.22 0.95
C ALA A 678 -21.34 -23.28 2.13
N GLY A 679 -21.14 -24.20 3.08
CA GLY A 679 -21.97 -24.29 4.28
C GLY A 679 -21.95 -23.01 5.13
N LYS A 680 -20.76 -22.39 5.30
CA LYS A 680 -20.60 -21.10 5.98
C LYS A 680 -21.37 -19.99 5.28
N GLU A 681 -21.23 -19.89 3.96
CA GLU A 681 -21.85 -18.82 3.18
C GLU A 681 -23.37 -18.94 3.17
N THR A 682 -23.91 -20.14 2.95
CA THR A 682 -25.36 -20.37 3.00
C THR A 682 -25.91 -20.13 4.42
N ALA A 683 -25.20 -20.50 5.49
CA ALA A 683 -25.62 -20.23 6.86
C ALA A 683 -25.80 -18.72 7.14
N ARG A 684 -24.88 -17.89 6.64
CA ARG A 684 -24.96 -16.43 6.74
C ARG A 684 -26.22 -15.86 6.07
N VAL A 685 -26.56 -16.39 4.88
CA VAL A 685 -27.78 -16.00 4.17
C VAL A 685 -29.03 -16.49 4.91
N ILE A 686 -29.04 -17.74 5.38
CA ILE A 686 -30.17 -18.32 6.12
C ILE A 686 -30.45 -17.52 7.39
N ASP A 687 -29.42 -17.13 8.15
CA ASP A 687 -29.55 -16.29 9.34
C ASP A 687 -30.27 -14.96 9.04
N ALA A 688 -29.84 -14.24 8.01
CA ALA A 688 -30.49 -13.00 7.58
C ALA A 688 -31.93 -13.24 7.11
N PHE A 689 -32.15 -14.30 6.33
CA PHE A 689 -33.47 -14.69 5.82
C PHE A 689 -34.48 -14.95 6.95
N VAL A 690 -34.14 -15.79 7.93
CA VAL A 690 -35.07 -16.13 9.03
C VAL A 690 -35.29 -14.95 9.99
N ARG A 691 -34.38 -13.97 10.01
CA ARG A 691 -34.52 -12.72 10.76
C ARG A 691 -35.30 -11.63 10.01
N GLY A 692 -35.65 -11.85 8.74
CA GLY A 692 -36.30 -10.84 7.91
C GLY A 692 -35.40 -9.65 7.59
N GLN A 693 -34.09 -9.85 7.61
CA GLN A 693 -33.08 -8.83 7.27
C GLN A 693 -32.79 -8.85 5.77
N ALA A 694 -32.18 -7.78 5.27
CA ALA A 694 -31.70 -7.75 3.89
C ALA A 694 -30.71 -8.90 3.66
N LEU A 695 -30.93 -9.70 2.61
CA LEU A 695 -30.04 -10.81 2.28
C LEU A 695 -28.66 -10.25 1.95
N PRO A 696 -27.61 -10.75 2.60
CA PRO A 696 -26.35 -10.08 2.50
C PRO A 696 -25.66 -10.54 1.21
N GLY A 697 -25.17 -9.58 0.41
CA GLY A 697 -24.49 -9.87 -0.85
C GLY A 697 -23.21 -10.71 -0.67
N PRO A 698 -22.60 -11.21 -1.76
CA PRO A 698 -21.40 -12.03 -1.70
C PRO A 698 -20.28 -11.31 -0.96
N VAL A 699 -19.56 -12.04 -0.10
CA VAL A 699 -18.44 -11.48 0.68
C VAL A 699 -17.40 -10.91 -0.29
N PRO A 700 -17.05 -9.61 -0.21
CA PRO A 700 -16.04 -9.01 -1.06
C PRO A 700 -14.73 -9.80 -0.97
N LYS A 701 -14.12 -10.11 -2.12
CA LYS A 701 -12.83 -10.82 -2.13
C LYS A 701 -11.78 -9.91 -1.47
N PRO A 702 -11.00 -10.42 -0.50
CA PRO A 702 -9.96 -9.63 0.14
C PRO A 702 -8.94 -9.14 -0.90
N GLN A 703 -8.41 -7.92 -0.70
CA GLN A 703 -7.38 -7.40 -1.60
C GLN A 703 -6.06 -8.17 -1.41
N PRO A 704 -5.41 -8.61 -2.50
CA PRO A 704 -4.13 -9.30 -2.44
C PRO A 704 -3.02 -8.35 -1.99
N LEU A 705 -2.05 -8.89 -1.27
CA LEU A 705 -0.85 -8.15 -0.89
C LEU A 705 0.00 -7.79 -2.11
N PRO A 706 0.60 -6.59 -2.18
CA PRO A 706 1.69 -6.32 -3.11
C PRO A 706 2.84 -7.33 -2.92
N GLN A 707 3.64 -7.57 -3.96
CA GLN A 707 4.83 -8.42 -3.85
C GLN A 707 5.83 -7.81 -2.85
N PRO A 708 6.49 -8.62 -2.01
CA PRO A 708 7.44 -8.12 -1.03
C PRO A 708 8.69 -7.55 -1.72
N ALA A 709 9.20 -6.44 -1.21
CA ALA A 709 10.33 -5.72 -1.80
C ALA A 709 11.72 -6.35 -1.52
N ASN A 710 11.85 -7.24 -0.52
CA ASN A 710 13.13 -7.91 -0.25
C ASN A 710 12.99 -9.17 0.64
N PRO A 711 13.19 -10.40 0.12
CA PRO A 711 13.17 -11.65 0.89
C PRO A 711 14.41 -11.88 1.78
N ASP A 712 15.51 -11.14 1.58
CA ASP A 712 16.81 -11.40 2.23
C ASP A 712 16.86 -11.05 3.74
N ARG A 713 15.79 -10.47 4.28
CA ARG A 713 15.69 -10.12 5.70
C ARG A 713 15.36 -11.33 6.61
N PHE A 714 15.02 -12.47 6.04
CA PHE A 714 14.58 -13.65 6.79
C PHE A 714 15.64 -14.75 6.77
N TYR A 715 15.85 -15.38 7.92
CA TYR A 715 16.76 -16.53 8.03
C TYR A 715 16.16 -17.76 7.35
N LYS A 716 17.00 -18.54 6.66
CA LYS A 716 16.61 -19.83 6.09
C LYS A 716 16.49 -20.88 7.20
N ALA A 717 15.46 -21.70 7.13
CA ALA A 717 15.20 -22.77 8.10
C ALA A 717 14.53 -23.96 7.41
N ALA A 718 14.93 -25.17 7.82
CA ALA A 718 14.33 -26.40 7.33
C ALA A 718 12.86 -26.50 7.78
N ARG A 719 12.00 -27.06 6.93
CA ARG A 719 10.60 -27.36 7.27
C ARG A 719 10.55 -28.60 8.14
N HIS A 720 9.71 -28.56 9.18
CA HIS A 720 9.34 -29.75 9.93
C HIS A 720 8.31 -30.55 9.16
N GLU A 721 8.66 -31.79 8.82
CA GLU A 721 7.79 -32.70 8.06
C GLU A 721 7.25 -33.79 9.00
N PRO A 722 5.92 -34.00 9.05
CA PRO A 722 5.32 -35.10 9.80
C PRO A 722 5.91 -36.46 9.41
N ALA A 723 6.38 -37.22 10.41
CA ALA A 723 6.89 -38.56 10.17
C ALA A 723 5.78 -39.48 9.64
N GLN A 724 6.10 -40.38 8.72
CA GLN A 724 5.19 -41.39 8.20
C GLN A 724 5.55 -42.77 8.80
N LEU A 725 4.56 -43.61 9.08
CA LEU A 725 4.77 -45.00 9.47
C LEU A 725 5.53 -45.74 8.36
N GLU A 726 6.50 -46.59 8.71
CA GLU A 726 7.21 -47.42 7.74
C GLU A 726 6.26 -48.41 7.03
N PRO A 727 6.39 -48.64 5.71
CA PRO A 727 5.49 -49.51 4.94
C PRO A 727 5.23 -50.89 5.57
N GLU A 728 6.22 -51.50 6.19
CA GLU A 728 6.12 -52.83 6.83
C GLU A 728 5.17 -52.84 8.02
N LYS A 729 4.98 -51.68 8.67
CA LYS A 729 4.10 -51.47 9.82
C LYS A 729 2.69 -51.06 9.41
N ARG A 730 2.43 -50.80 8.12
CA ARG A 730 1.14 -50.36 7.59
C ARG A 730 0.17 -51.53 7.35
N ARG A 731 -0.03 -52.40 8.35
CA ARG A 731 -0.96 -53.54 8.28
C ARG A 731 -2.34 -53.17 8.86
N GLY A 732 -3.41 -53.58 8.19
CA GLY A 732 -4.78 -53.27 8.60
C GLY A 732 -5.18 -51.82 8.31
N LEU A 733 -6.43 -51.47 8.64
CA LEU A 733 -7.02 -50.16 8.31
C LEU A 733 -6.93 -49.13 9.44
N SER A 734 -6.62 -49.55 10.67
CA SER A 734 -6.71 -48.71 11.88
C SER A 734 -5.43 -47.93 12.23
N ALA A 735 -4.29 -48.27 11.64
CA ALA A 735 -3.04 -47.56 11.91
C ALA A 735 -2.97 -46.22 11.14
N GLU A 736 -3.06 -45.10 11.87
CA GLU A 736 -2.87 -43.77 11.30
C GLU A 736 -1.42 -43.60 10.81
N ILE A 737 -1.24 -43.20 9.55
CA ILE A 737 0.07 -43.27 8.88
C ILE A 737 0.96 -42.09 9.22
N THR A 738 0.39 -40.90 9.26
CA THR A 738 1.13 -39.68 9.51
C THR A 738 1.13 -39.40 11.02
N VAL A 739 2.29 -39.17 11.62
CA VAL A 739 2.44 -38.82 13.03
C VAL A 739 2.32 -37.30 13.19
N THR A 740 1.60 -36.84 14.20
CA THR A 740 1.51 -35.40 14.50
C THR A 740 2.87 -34.86 14.94
N LEU A 741 3.18 -33.61 14.61
CA LEU A 741 4.44 -32.98 15.05
C LEU A 741 4.48 -32.85 16.58
N SER A 742 5.67 -32.87 17.15
CA SER A 742 5.88 -32.51 18.55
C SER A 742 5.62 -31.03 18.80
N GLU A 743 5.41 -30.66 20.07
CA GLU A 743 5.16 -29.27 20.46
C GLU A 743 6.34 -28.35 20.08
N GLU A 744 7.58 -28.82 20.27
CA GLU A 744 8.79 -28.09 19.90
C GLU A 744 8.87 -27.82 18.39
N GLU A 745 8.65 -28.85 17.57
CA GLU A 745 8.62 -28.74 16.11
C GLU A 745 7.52 -27.77 15.65
N VAL A 746 6.35 -27.79 16.28
CA VAL A 746 5.23 -26.88 15.95
C VAL A 746 5.55 -25.43 16.29
N LEU A 747 6.17 -25.19 17.45
CA LEU A 747 6.59 -23.85 17.84
C LEU A 747 7.65 -23.30 16.89
N ASP A 748 8.63 -24.12 16.49
CA ASP A 748 9.66 -23.74 15.53
C ASP A 748 9.07 -23.49 14.13
N GLU A 749 8.19 -24.39 13.67
CA GLU A 749 7.52 -24.26 12.39
C GLU A 749 6.64 -23.00 12.30
N ALA A 750 5.92 -22.67 13.38
CA ALA A 750 5.12 -21.44 13.46
C ALA A 750 5.98 -20.16 13.40
N LYS A 751 7.21 -20.18 13.93
CA LYS A 751 8.16 -19.04 13.83
C LYS A 751 8.66 -18.81 12.41
N ARG A 752 8.59 -19.81 11.52
CA ARG A 752 8.96 -19.65 10.09
C ARG A 752 7.99 -18.78 9.30
N CYS A 753 6.79 -18.49 9.83
CA CYS A 753 5.82 -17.61 9.17
C CYS A 753 6.38 -16.19 8.93
N LEU A 754 6.24 -15.68 7.71
CA LEU A 754 6.78 -14.37 7.32
C LEU A 754 5.91 -13.16 7.72
N ASP A 755 4.78 -13.37 8.41
CA ASP A 755 3.82 -12.31 8.78
C ASP A 755 3.47 -11.39 7.59
N CYS A 756 3.08 -11.98 6.45
CA CYS A 756 2.91 -11.28 5.17
C CYS A 756 2.00 -10.03 5.23
N GLY A 757 0.95 -10.06 6.04
CA GLY A 757 0.02 -8.95 6.26
C GLY A 757 0.50 -7.88 7.26
N VAL A 758 1.68 -8.06 7.88
CA VAL A 758 2.12 -7.42 9.13
C VAL A 758 1.16 -7.77 10.25
N CYS A 759 0.06 -7.04 10.44
CA CYS A 759 -0.99 -7.47 11.36
C CYS A 759 -1.51 -8.86 10.97
N SER A 760 -1.54 -9.80 11.93
CA SER A 760 -2.03 -11.16 11.73
C SER A 760 -3.55 -11.31 11.92
N GLU A 761 -4.25 -10.24 12.27
CA GLU A 761 -5.70 -10.23 12.53
C GLU A 761 -6.14 -11.30 13.53
N CYS A 762 -5.32 -11.61 14.54
CA CYS A 762 -5.62 -12.58 15.59
C CYS A 762 -6.73 -12.16 16.57
N GLN A 763 -7.23 -10.92 16.44
CA GLN A 763 -8.30 -10.32 17.26
C GLN A 763 -8.02 -10.16 18.77
N GLU A 764 -6.84 -10.56 19.27
CA GLU A 764 -6.49 -10.41 20.69
C GLU A 764 -6.52 -8.95 21.16
N CYS A 765 -6.07 -8.02 20.31
CA CYS A 765 -6.11 -6.59 20.62
C CYS A 765 -7.55 -6.08 20.81
N VAL A 766 -8.52 -6.59 20.03
CA VAL A 766 -9.94 -6.24 20.15
C VAL A 766 -10.50 -6.74 21.47
N LYS A 767 -10.20 -7.99 21.85
CA LYS A 767 -10.69 -8.63 23.08
C LYS A 767 -10.29 -7.86 24.34
N VAL A 768 -9.07 -7.31 24.39
CA VAL A 768 -8.58 -6.57 25.55
C VAL A 768 -8.94 -5.08 25.52
N CYS A 769 -9.43 -4.55 24.40
CA CYS A 769 -9.77 -3.14 24.26
C CYS A 769 -11.11 -2.82 24.94
N GLN A 770 -11.06 -2.43 26.21
CA GLN A 770 -12.26 -2.06 27.00
C GLN A 770 -13.05 -0.89 26.39
N ALA A 771 -12.36 0.03 25.72
CA ALA A 771 -12.99 1.19 25.07
C ALA A 771 -13.71 0.85 23.76
N GLY A 772 -13.54 -0.37 23.21
CA GLY A 772 -14.11 -0.74 21.93
C GLY A 772 -13.61 0.13 20.76
N ALA A 773 -12.36 0.62 20.85
CA ALA A 773 -11.79 1.53 19.87
C ALA A 773 -11.21 0.84 18.63
N ILE A 774 -10.89 -0.46 18.70
CA ILE A 774 -10.20 -1.17 17.62
C ILE A 774 -11.22 -1.76 16.64
N ASP A 775 -11.08 -1.41 15.36
CA ASP A 775 -11.92 -1.91 14.27
C ASP A 775 -11.06 -2.29 13.05
N HIS A 776 -10.90 -3.60 12.84
CA HIS A 776 -10.16 -4.15 11.68
C HIS A 776 -10.90 -3.98 10.33
N GLY A 777 -12.18 -3.61 10.35
CA GLY A 777 -13.03 -3.33 9.20
C GLY A 777 -12.99 -1.87 8.72
N MET A 778 -12.35 -0.97 9.48
CA MET A 778 -12.19 0.45 9.13
C MET A 778 -11.62 0.60 7.72
N GLN A 779 -12.24 1.48 6.93
CA GLN A 779 -11.82 1.82 5.57
C GLN A 779 -11.23 3.22 5.52
N ASP A 780 -10.50 3.50 4.45
CA ASP A 780 -10.04 4.86 4.17
C ASP A 780 -11.24 5.77 3.88
N GLU A 781 -11.14 7.03 4.31
CA GLU A 781 -12.16 8.06 4.11
C GLU A 781 -11.61 9.16 3.20
N GLU A 782 -12.46 9.73 2.34
CA GLU A 782 -12.14 10.91 1.54
C GLU A 782 -12.84 12.13 2.15
N VAL A 783 -12.05 13.14 2.51
CA VAL A 783 -12.52 14.40 3.09
C VAL A 783 -12.32 15.52 2.08
N GLU A 784 -13.40 16.23 1.75
CA GLU A 784 -13.36 17.41 0.88
C GLU A 784 -13.23 18.68 1.72
N LEU A 785 -12.28 19.55 1.36
CA LEU A 785 -11.95 20.77 2.08
C LEU A 785 -11.98 21.97 1.14
N GLU A 786 -12.50 23.10 1.62
CA GLU A 786 -12.42 24.39 0.94
C GLU A 786 -11.51 25.34 1.72
N VAL A 787 -10.46 25.82 1.05
CA VAL A 787 -9.42 26.67 1.66
C VAL A 787 -9.00 27.80 0.74
N GLY A 788 -8.57 28.94 1.29
CA GLY A 788 -8.08 30.05 0.48
C GLY A 788 -6.57 30.03 0.24
N ASN A 789 -5.82 29.43 1.15
CA ASN A 789 -4.36 29.39 1.12
C ASN A 789 -3.84 28.00 1.50
N ILE A 790 -2.68 27.64 0.97
CA ILE A 790 -2.02 26.36 1.22
C ILE A 790 -0.55 26.62 1.63
N ILE A 791 -0.09 26.00 2.71
CA ILE A 791 1.31 26.02 3.14
C ILE A 791 1.88 24.61 3.06
N LEU A 792 2.92 24.42 2.25
CA LEU A 792 3.62 23.15 2.12
C LEU A 792 4.80 23.10 3.10
N ALA A 793 4.75 22.13 4.00
CA ALA A 793 5.68 21.92 5.10
C ALA A 793 6.13 20.45 5.19
N THR A 794 6.27 19.78 4.03
CA THR A 794 6.45 18.33 3.95
C THR A 794 7.80 17.82 4.47
N GLY A 795 8.77 18.71 4.71
CA GLY A 795 10.07 18.37 5.28
C GLY A 795 11.05 17.76 4.27
N TYR A 796 11.84 16.78 4.72
CA TYR A 796 12.98 16.23 3.99
C TYR A 796 13.19 14.74 4.31
N GLU A 797 14.03 14.08 3.52
CA GLU A 797 14.56 12.74 3.79
C GLU A 797 16.09 12.78 3.86
N THR A 798 16.72 11.74 4.41
CA THR A 798 18.18 11.61 4.40
C THR A 798 18.61 10.68 3.27
N LEU A 799 19.71 11.01 2.60
CA LEU A 799 20.35 10.12 1.62
C LEU A 799 20.61 8.75 2.25
N ASP A 800 20.24 7.68 1.55
CA ASP A 800 20.60 6.31 1.91
C ASP A 800 22.11 6.10 1.70
N PRO A 801 22.90 5.88 2.77
CA PRO A 801 24.33 5.69 2.64
C PRO A 801 24.72 4.33 2.05
N SER A 802 23.77 3.40 1.84
CA SER A 802 24.05 2.13 1.14
C SER A 802 24.52 2.35 -0.31
N LEU A 803 24.19 3.52 -0.89
CA LEU A 803 24.63 3.94 -2.23
C LEU A 803 26.14 4.19 -2.33
N GLY A 804 26.84 4.32 -1.21
CA GLY A 804 28.29 4.49 -1.14
C GLY A 804 28.95 3.33 -0.41
N VAL A 805 29.43 2.33 -1.16
CA VAL A 805 30.07 1.12 -0.61
C VAL A 805 31.25 1.46 0.31
N GLN A 806 31.96 2.55 0.02
CA GLN A 806 33.08 3.05 0.80
C GLN A 806 32.70 3.51 2.22
N TRP A 807 31.42 3.79 2.50
CA TRP A 807 30.98 4.22 3.83
C TRP A 807 30.67 3.04 4.76
N GLY A 808 30.63 1.80 4.24
CA GLY A 808 30.46 0.59 5.04
C GLY A 808 29.07 0.42 5.68
N TYR A 809 28.10 1.31 5.39
CA TYR A 809 26.74 1.22 5.91
C TYR A 809 26.01 -0.04 5.40
N GLY A 810 25.33 -0.74 6.29
CA GLY A 810 24.66 -2.03 5.99
C GLY A 810 25.61 -3.24 5.90
N ARG A 811 26.91 -3.00 5.67
CA ARG A 811 27.96 -4.04 5.74
C ARG A 811 28.52 -4.21 7.15
N PHE A 812 28.72 -3.10 7.85
CA PHE A 812 29.29 -3.08 9.19
C PHE A 812 28.24 -2.64 10.21
N PRO A 813 27.94 -3.47 11.24
CA PRO A 813 26.84 -3.19 12.17
C PRO A 813 26.99 -1.89 12.98
N ASN A 814 28.23 -1.50 13.30
CA ASN A 814 28.51 -0.29 14.10
C ASN A 814 28.70 0.99 13.24
N VAL A 815 28.28 0.96 11.97
CA VAL A 815 28.20 2.14 11.11
C VAL A 815 26.75 2.61 11.06
N LEU A 816 26.48 3.75 11.69
CA LEU A 816 25.13 4.29 11.90
C LEU A 816 24.94 5.57 11.10
N THR A 817 23.72 5.84 10.68
CA THR A 817 23.32 7.18 10.20
C THR A 817 23.18 8.15 11.38
N GLY A 818 23.22 9.46 11.11
CA GLY A 818 22.96 10.48 12.12
C GLY A 818 21.60 10.30 12.82
N LEU A 819 20.54 9.93 12.08
CA LEU A 819 19.21 9.68 12.68
C LEU A 819 19.21 8.43 13.56
N GLN A 820 19.89 7.35 13.18
CA GLN A 820 20.04 6.18 14.05
C GLN A 820 20.78 6.55 15.34
N PHE A 821 21.84 7.35 15.24
CA PHE A 821 22.54 7.84 16.41
C PHE A 821 21.65 8.71 17.32
N GLU A 822 20.80 9.59 16.76
CA GLU A 822 19.81 10.34 17.53
C GLU A 822 18.89 9.43 18.32
N ARG A 823 18.36 8.38 17.68
CA ARG A 823 17.48 7.42 18.35
C ARG A 823 18.20 6.68 19.46
N LEU A 824 19.44 6.28 19.25
CA LEU A 824 20.27 5.58 20.22
C LEU A 824 20.69 6.49 21.41
N SER A 825 20.90 7.79 21.17
CA SER A 825 21.18 8.77 22.23
C SER A 825 19.92 9.18 23.00
N ASN A 826 18.74 9.14 22.38
CA ASN A 826 17.50 9.63 22.97
C ASN A 826 17.04 8.75 24.16
N ALA A 827 16.63 9.38 25.26
CA ALA A 827 16.15 8.69 26.46
C ALA A 827 14.88 7.85 26.24
N SER A 828 14.02 8.23 25.30
CA SER A 828 12.86 7.46 24.81
C SER A 828 13.20 6.60 23.58
N GLY A 829 14.49 6.42 23.30
CA GLY A 829 15.01 5.55 22.25
C GLY A 829 15.12 4.09 22.67
N PRO A 830 15.50 3.20 21.74
CA PRO A 830 15.52 1.75 21.98
C PRO A 830 16.57 1.31 23.00
N THR A 831 17.59 2.12 23.25
CA THR A 831 18.67 1.85 24.22
C THR A 831 18.54 2.69 25.49
N LEU A 832 17.38 3.35 25.70
CA LEU A 832 17.13 4.24 26.84
C LEU A 832 18.19 5.35 26.99
N GLY A 833 18.70 5.83 25.86
CA GLY A 833 19.72 6.87 25.78
C GLY A 833 21.15 6.42 26.00
N ARG A 834 21.40 5.10 26.12
CA ARG A 834 22.76 4.54 26.22
C ARG A 834 23.38 4.42 24.84
N ILE A 835 24.61 4.93 24.72
CA ILE A 835 25.39 4.82 23.48
C ILE A 835 26.15 3.50 23.47
N VAL A 836 25.62 2.53 22.72
CA VAL A 836 26.14 1.16 22.68
C VAL A 836 26.35 0.65 21.25
N ARG A 837 27.29 -0.26 21.10
CA ARG A 837 27.54 -1.06 19.89
C ARG A 837 26.48 -2.16 19.75
N GLU A 838 26.49 -2.87 18.63
CA GLU A 838 25.62 -4.02 18.38
C GLU A 838 25.74 -5.11 19.48
N ASP A 839 26.95 -5.31 20.03
CA ASP A 839 27.20 -6.28 21.12
C ASP A 839 26.77 -5.78 22.52
N GLY A 840 26.14 -4.60 22.60
CA GLY A 840 25.66 -3.98 23.84
C GLY A 840 26.73 -3.27 24.67
N ARG A 841 28.00 -3.24 24.23
CA ARG A 841 29.09 -2.55 24.94
C ARG A 841 29.17 -1.09 24.53
N GLU A 842 29.65 -0.24 25.43
CA GLU A 842 29.95 1.16 25.11
C GLU A 842 31.18 1.25 24.19
N PRO A 843 31.18 2.15 23.19
CA PRO A 843 32.34 2.36 22.34
C PRO A 843 33.48 3.07 23.11
N GLU A 844 34.73 2.68 22.87
CA GLU A 844 35.92 3.37 23.40
C GLU A 844 36.42 4.46 22.43
N ALA A 845 36.06 4.36 21.15
CA ALA A 845 36.34 5.36 20.13
C ALA A 845 35.22 5.47 19.09
N VAL A 846 34.85 6.70 18.72
CA VAL A 846 33.78 7.02 17.76
C VAL A 846 34.30 7.98 16.69
N ALA A 847 34.04 7.68 15.42
CA ALA A 847 34.27 8.59 14.31
C ALA A 847 32.96 9.20 13.82
N ILE A 848 32.94 10.51 13.60
CA ILE A 848 31.81 11.23 13.01
C ILE A 848 32.27 11.78 11.66
N LEU A 849 31.59 11.37 10.59
CA LEU A 849 31.96 11.70 9.22
C LEU A 849 30.98 12.75 8.68
N HIS A 850 31.51 13.91 8.31
CA HIS A 850 30.75 15.00 7.72
C HIS A 850 30.55 14.77 6.22
N CYS A 851 29.59 15.51 5.66
CA CYS A 851 29.39 15.61 4.22
C CYS A 851 29.21 14.25 3.51
N ILE A 852 28.54 13.29 4.16
CA ILE A 852 28.23 12.00 3.53
C ILE A 852 27.19 12.23 2.43
N GLY A 853 27.64 12.18 1.18
CA GLY A 853 26.87 12.45 -0.02
C GLY A 853 26.44 13.92 -0.23
N SER A 854 26.88 14.85 0.62
CA SER A 854 26.74 16.31 0.40
C SER A 854 28.06 16.89 -0.10
N ARG A 855 27.99 17.98 -0.88
CA ARG A 855 29.17 18.57 -1.54
C ARG A 855 29.96 17.51 -2.30
N ASP A 856 29.23 16.63 -2.97
CA ASP A 856 29.73 15.44 -3.65
C ASP A 856 29.14 15.35 -5.05
N LYS A 857 29.98 15.43 -6.09
CA LYS A 857 29.55 15.39 -7.49
C LYS A 857 28.93 14.04 -7.89
N ASN A 858 29.24 12.97 -7.16
CA ASN A 858 28.65 11.66 -7.41
C ASN A 858 27.24 11.53 -6.81
N TYR A 859 26.86 12.43 -5.90
CA TYR A 859 25.59 12.40 -5.17
C TYR A 859 24.91 13.77 -5.20
N LYS A 860 25.11 14.61 -4.17
CA LYS A 860 24.52 15.96 -4.07
C LYS A 860 25.62 17.03 -3.99
N GLU A 861 25.66 17.92 -4.98
CA GLU A 861 26.66 19.00 -5.04
C GLU A 861 26.45 20.11 -4.00
N TYR A 862 25.23 20.24 -3.45
CA TYR A 862 24.92 21.24 -2.43
C TYR A 862 25.37 20.82 -1.02
N CYS A 863 25.42 21.81 -0.12
CA CYS A 863 25.63 21.58 1.30
C CYS A 863 24.29 21.40 2.02
N SER A 864 24.20 20.40 2.90
CA SER A 864 23.01 20.15 3.71
C SER A 864 22.81 21.12 4.89
N ARG A 865 23.69 22.11 5.05
CA ARG A 865 23.65 23.23 6.01
C ARG A 865 23.60 22.90 7.51
N VAL A 866 23.16 21.72 7.91
CA VAL A 866 22.96 21.33 9.33
C VAL A 866 23.95 20.27 9.81
N CYS A 867 24.56 19.51 8.90
CA CYS A 867 25.37 18.33 9.23
C CYS A 867 26.57 18.66 10.12
N CYS A 868 27.26 19.80 9.91
CA CYS A 868 28.37 20.20 10.78
C CYS A 868 27.92 20.41 12.23
N MET A 869 26.82 21.13 12.45
CA MET A 869 26.29 21.39 13.79
C MET A 869 25.70 20.14 14.44
N ALA A 870 25.07 19.27 13.64
CA ALA A 870 24.64 17.96 14.11
C ALA A 870 25.83 17.10 14.54
N SER A 871 26.93 17.08 13.79
CA SER A 871 28.17 16.39 14.17
C SER A 871 28.71 16.89 15.51
N LEU A 872 28.83 18.22 15.67
CA LEU A 872 29.32 18.82 16.93
C LEU A 872 28.43 18.44 18.12
N LYS A 873 27.11 18.43 17.90
CA LYS A 873 26.15 17.95 18.90
C LYS A 873 26.37 16.48 19.22
N PHE A 874 26.58 15.62 18.23
CA PHE A 874 26.84 14.21 18.45
C PHE A 874 28.16 13.99 19.19
N ALA A 875 29.20 14.74 18.86
CA ALA A 875 30.47 14.69 19.58
C ALA A 875 30.29 15.04 21.06
N HIS A 876 29.56 16.11 21.35
CA HIS A 876 29.18 16.49 22.72
C HIS A 876 28.40 15.37 23.42
N LEU A 877 27.37 14.81 22.78
CA LEU A 877 26.55 13.73 23.37
C LEU A 877 27.37 12.46 23.66
N VAL A 878 28.31 12.11 22.79
CA VAL A 878 29.23 10.98 23.03
C VAL A 878 30.12 11.27 24.23
N LYS A 879 30.67 12.49 24.35
CA LYS A 879 31.52 12.91 25.48
C LYS A 879 30.77 12.98 26.81
N ASP A 880 29.52 13.43 26.79
CA ASP A 880 28.68 13.57 27.98
C ASP A 880 28.26 12.20 28.53
N LYS A 881 27.97 11.25 27.64
CA LYS A 881 27.38 9.95 28.01
C LYS A 881 28.36 8.78 28.05
N THR A 882 29.55 8.94 27.50
CA THR A 882 30.56 7.87 27.41
C THR A 882 31.96 8.38 27.70
N LYS A 883 32.93 7.46 27.84
CA LYS A 883 34.36 7.80 27.94
C LYS A 883 35.08 7.74 26.59
N ALA A 884 34.34 7.67 25.48
CA ALA A 884 34.92 7.43 24.17
C ALA A 884 35.82 8.59 23.71
N ARG A 885 36.87 8.24 22.96
CA ARG A 885 37.58 9.21 22.13
C ARG A 885 36.72 9.53 20.91
N VAL A 886 36.57 10.81 20.60
CA VAL A 886 35.74 11.25 19.47
C VAL A 886 36.62 11.87 18.40
N TYR A 887 36.35 11.54 17.14
CA TYR A 887 37.06 12.03 15.96
C TYR A 887 36.07 12.62 14.96
N GLU A 888 36.28 13.88 14.58
CA GLU A 888 35.48 14.62 13.61
C GLU A 888 36.23 14.70 12.27
N PHE A 889 35.68 14.10 11.22
CA PHE A 889 36.25 14.12 9.87
C PHE A 889 35.46 15.10 8.99
N TYR A 890 36.07 16.25 8.69
CA TYR A 890 35.39 17.37 8.05
C TYR A 890 36.23 18.01 6.93
N ILE A 891 35.55 18.77 6.06
CA ILE A 891 36.21 19.57 5.00
C ILE A 891 36.32 21.03 5.47
N ASP A 892 35.16 21.61 5.81
CA ASP A 892 35.00 22.95 6.37
C ASP A 892 33.97 22.88 7.50
N MET A 893 34.21 23.60 8.60
CA MET A 893 33.24 23.73 9.68
C MET A 893 32.27 24.87 9.36
N ARG A 894 30.98 24.56 9.17
CA ARG A 894 29.97 25.55 8.77
C ARG A 894 29.07 25.95 9.94
N ALA A 895 29.66 26.66 10.90
CA ALA A 895 29.02 27.12 12.12
C ALA A 895 28.53 28.58 12.00
N TYR A 896 27.61 28.84 11.07
CA TYR A 896 27.25 30.22 10.64
C TYR A 896 26.10 30.88 11.42
N GLY A 897 25.35 30.12 12.23
CA GLY A 897 24.24 30.64 13.03
C GLY A 897 24.71 31.37 14.29
N LYS A 898 23.79 32.06 14.96
CA LYS A 898 24.09 32.70 16.25
C LYS A 898 24.50 31.64 17.28
N GLN A 899 25.63 31.84 17.95
CA GLN A 899 26.22 30.89 18.92
C GLN A 899 26.76 29.57 18.32
N TYR A 900 26.84 29.45 16.99
CA TYR A 900 27.26 28.19 16.39
C TYR A 900 28.79 28.02 16.47
N GLU A 901 29.53 29.11 16.24
CA GLU A 901 31.00 29.11 16.36
C GLU A 901 31.42 28.93 17.82
N GLU A 902 30.72 29.56 18.76
CA GLU A 902 30.92 29.39 20.19
C GLU A 902 30.64 27.95 20.64
N PHE A 903 29.62 27.30 20.05
CA PHE A 903 29.37 25.88 20.27
C PHE A 903 30.48 25.00 19.68
N TYR A 904 30.99 25.33 18.50
CA TYR A 904 32.16 24.66 17.92
C TYR A 904 33.38 24.74 18.85
N ASN A 905 33.74 25.95 19.30
CA ASN A 905 34.85 26.18 20.23
C ASN A 905 34.68 25.36 21.53
N ARG A 906 33.46 25.35 22.09
CA ARG A 906 33.15 24.54 23.27
C ARG A 906 33.43 23.05 23.04
N VAL A 907 33.00 22.50 21.92
CA VAL A 907 33.22 21.07 21.60
C VAL A 907 34.72 20.77 21.38
N GLN A 908 35.50 21.74 20.89
CA GLN A 908 36.97 21.62 20.87
C GLN A 908 37.55 21.53 22.28
N ASP A 909 37.09 22.38 23.21
CA ASP A 909 37.53 22.39 24.62
C ASP A 909 37.15 21.10 25.37
N GLU A 910 36.12 20.36 24.91
CA GLU A 910 35.73 19.04 25.42
C GLU A 910 36.69 17.91 24.98
N GLY A 911 37.76 18.24 24.24
CA GLY A 911 38.82 17.31 23.85
C GLY A 911 38.39 16.36 22.72
N VAL A 912 37.59 16.86 21.77
CA VAL A 912 37.25 16.17 20.52
C VAL A 912 38.37 16.38 19.50
N ASN A 913 38.73 15.32 18.77
CA ASN A 913 39.81 15.38 17.77
C ASN A 913 39.25 15.81 16.42
N PHE A 914 39.65 16.99 15.93
CA PHE A 914 39.24 17.48 14.63
C PHE A 914 40.29 17.15 13.56
N ILE A 915 39.89 16.37 12.56
CA ILE A 915 40.73 16.00 11.42
C ILE A 915 40.13 16.67 10.18
N ARG A 916 40.86 17.65 9.63
CA ARG A 916 40.46 18.30 8.39
C ARG A 916 40.79 17.40 7.20
N GLY A 917 39.91 16.45 6.96
CA GLY A 917 39.96 15.47 5.89
C GLY A 917 38.60 14.81 5.72
N LYS A 918 38.13 14.67 4.49
CA LYS A 918 36.93 13.85 4.22
C LYS A 918 37.27 12.40 4.51
N GLY A 919 36.47 11.73 5.35
CA GLY A 919 36.57 10.28 5.54
C GLY A 919 36.36 9.58 4.19
N ALA A 920 37.45 9.06 3.63
CA ALA A 920 37.46 8.50 2.28
C ALA A 920 36.81 7.11 2.26
N GLU A 921 37.12 6.29 3.27
CA GLU A 921 36.65 4.91 3.35
C GLU A 921 36.55 4.44 4.81
N VAL A 922 35.52 3.64 5.09
CA VAL A 922 35.37 2.83 6.31
C VAL A 922 35.74 1.39 5.99
N LEU A 923 36.74 0.88 6.70
CA LEU A 923 37.24 -0.49 6.57
C LEU A 923 37.08 -1.25 7.89
N GLU A 924 37.19 -2.57 7.82
CA GLU A 924 37.37 -3.42 9.00
C GLU A 924 38.78 -4.04 8.95
N LYS A 925 39.56 -3.88 10.01
CA LYS A 925 40.87 -4.50 10.21
C LYS A 925 40.96 -5.05 11.61
N ASP A 926 41.35 -6.31 11.74
CA ASP A 926 41.52 -7.00 13.04
C ASP A 926 40.28 -6.88 13.96
N GLY A 927 39.07 -6.96 13.37
CA GLY A 927 37.79 -6.85 14.08
C GLY A 927 37.44 -5.45 14.60
N ARG A 928 38.11 -4.40 14.13
CA ARG A 928 37.82 -2.99 14.42
C ARG A 928 37.56 -2.20 13.15
N LEU A 929 36.72 -1.17 13.26
CA LEU A 929 36.49 -0.23 12.16
C LEU A 929 37.68 0.71 12.05
N VAL A 930 38.10 1.03 10.83
CA VAL A 930 39.22 1.94 10.55
C VAL A 930 38.78 2.97 9.53
N ILE A 931 38.92 4.24 9.87
CA ILE A 931 38.65 5.35 8.96
C ILE A 931 39.93 5.76 8.25
N ARG A 932 39.90 5.77 6.92
CA ARG A 932 40.96 6.34 6.08
C ARG A 932 40.62 7.76 5.69
N ALA A 933 41.53 8.68 5.96
CA ALA A 933 41.41 10.07 5.51
C ALA A 933 42.80 10.70 5.32
N GLU A 934 42.90 11.70 4.45
CA GLU A 934 44.05 12.60 4.41
C GLU A 934 43.82 13.73 5.40
N ASP A 935 44.72 13.90 6.37
CA ASP A 935 44.75 15.09 7.21
C ASP A 935 45.40 16.23 6.42
N THR A 936 44.56 17.07 5.82
CA THR A 936 45.01 18.12 4.91
C THR A 936 45.77 19.25 5.60
N LEU A 937 45.69 19.38 6.93
CA LEU A 937 46.47 20.37 7.67
C LEU A 937 47.90 19.89 7.92
N LEU A 938 48.10 18.57 8.00
CA LEU A 938 49.40 17.95 8.22
C LEU A 938 50.02 17.36 6.94
N GLY A 939 49.23 17.19 5.87
CA GLY A 939 49.66 16.56 4.62
C GLY A 939 49.97 15.08 4.76
N VAL A 940 49.33 14.37 5.68
CA VAL A 940 49.57 12.95 5.96
C VAL A 940 48.30 12.12 5.86
N PHE A 941 48.45 10.88 5.38
CA PHE A 941 47.37 9.90 5.43
C PHE A 941 47.23 9.33 6.84
N ARG A 942 45.99 9.28 7.34
CA ARG A 942 45.62 8.76 8.65
C ARG A 942 44.76 7.51 8.49
N GLU A 943 45.08 6.49 9.28
CA GLU A 943 44.20 5.37 9.58
C GLU A 943 43.80 5.47 11.06
N VAL A 944 42.52 5.73 11.34
CA VAL A 944 42.04 5.93 12.72
C VAL A 944 41.14 4.76 13.11
N PRO A 945 41.57 3.88 14.04
CA PRO A 945 40.73 2.78 14.51
C PRO A 945 39.66 3.30 15.48
N VAL A 946 38.42 2.85 15.27
CA VAL A 946 37.23 3.20 16.06
C VAL A 946 36.33 1.98 16.25
N ASP A 947 35.43 2.07 17.24
CA ASP A 947 34.43 1.01 17.50
C ASP A 947 33.09 1.32 16.85
N MET A 948 32.81 2.60 16.57
CA MET A 948 31.56 3.08 15.99
C MET A 948 31.81 4.23 15.02
N VAL A 949 31.00 4.31 13.96
CA VAL A 949 31.04 5.36 12.96
C VAL A 949 29.65 5.98 12.82
N ILE A 950 29.56 7.30 12.83
CA ILE A 950 28.32 8.06 12.63
C ILE A 950 28.43 8.82 11.30
N LEU A 951 27.52 8.53 10.39
CA LEU A 951 27.44 9.10 9.05
C LEU A 951 26.44 10.26 9.02
N ASN A 952 26.93 11.49 8.89
CA ASN A 952 26.06 12.66 8.69
C ASN A 952 25.73 12.84 7.21
N THR A 953 24.65 12.15 6.81
CA THR A 953 24.15 12.05 5.43
C THR A 953 23.50 13.34 4.93
N ALA A 954 23.46 13.47 3.61
CA ALA A 954 22.84 14.61 2.95
C ALA A 954 21.34 14.67 3.24
N LEU A 955 20.82 15.87 3.48
CA LEU A 955 19.38 16.12 3.44
C LEU A 955 18.97 16.20 1.98
N THR A 956 17.98 15.40 1.59
CA THR A 956 17.43 15.35 0.25
C THR A 956 15.96 15.74 0.28
N PRO A 957 15.41 16.24 -0.84
CA PRO A 957 13.96 16.29 -0.99
C PRO A 957 13.39 14.87 -0.79
N ARG A 958 12.16 14.81 -0.31
CA ARG A 958 11.46 13.54 -0.17
C ARG A 958 11.34 12.83 -1.52
N SER A 959 11.35 11.50 -1.50
CA SER A 959 11.16 10.66 -2.69
C SER A 959 9.88 10.97 -3.49
N ASP A 960 8.83 11.47 -2.84
CA ASP A 960 7.55 11.87 -3.42
C ASP A 960 7.46 13.35 -3.82
N ALA A 961 8.54 14.14 -3.67
CA ALA A 961 8.52 15.59 -3.93
C ALA A 961 8.08 15.94 -5.36
N ASP A 962 8.37 15.10 -6.35
CA ASP A 962 7.90 15.31 -7.73
C ASP A 962 6.38 15.19 -7.88
N ALA A 963 5.80 14.17 -7.25
CA ALA A 963 4.36 13.95 -7.25
C ALA A 963 3.64 15.08 -6.52
N VAL A 964 4.19 15.52 -5.37
CA VAL A 964 3.68 16.68 -4.63
C VAL A 964 3.78 17.96 -5.46
N ALA A 965 4.91 18.20 -6.15
CA ALA A 965 5.05 19.37 -7.01
C ALA A 965 3.97 19.43 -8.11
N ARG A 966 3.66 18.28 -8.73
CA ARG A 966 2.58 18.19 -9.73
C ARG A 966 1.21 18.41 -9.11
N LEU A 967 0.94 17.76 -7.98
CA LEU A 967 -0.34 17.85 -7.25
C LEU A 967 -0.70 19.31 -6.88
N PHE A 968 0.28 20.08 -6.42
CA PHE A 968 0.09 21.49 -6.05
C PHE A 968 0.43 22.47 -7.19
N THR A 969 0.80 21.97 -8.37
CA THR A 969 1.22 22.79 -9.53
C THR A 969 2.33 23.78 -9.17
N ILE A 970 3.40 23.32 -8.51
CA ILE A 970 4.58 24.13 -8.14
C ILE A 970 5.86 23.61 -8.82
N GLN A 971 6.93 24.41 -8.76
CA GLN A 971 8.20 24.10 -9.40
C GLN A 971 9.22 23.53 -8.41
N ARG A 972 10.22 22.82 -8.95
CA ARG A 972 11.37 22.33 -8.20
C ARG A 972 12.65 23.00 -8.70
N SER A 973 13.58 23.26 -7.78
CA SER A 973 14.92 23.76 -8.08
C SER A 973 15.82 22.64 -8.62
N ALA A 974 16.98 23.00 -9.16
CA ALA A 974 17.93 22.03 -9.74
C ALA A 974 18.49 21.03 -8.70
N ASP A 975 18.46 21.37 -7.42
CA ASP A 975 18.81 20.48 -6.30
C ASP A 975 17.66 19.53 -5.90
N GLY A 976 16.47 19.70 -6.49
CA GLY A 976 15.30 18.87 -6.33
C GLY A 976 14.34 19.28 -5.20
N PHE A 977 14.62 20.35 -4.44
CA PHE A 977 13.67 20.89 -3.47
C PHE A 977 12.59 21.75 -4.16
N PHE A 978 11.60 22.24 -3.40
CA PHE A 978 10.59 23.15 -3.95
C PHE A 978 11.17 24.55 -4.17
N LEU A 979 10.87 25.11 -5.34
CA LEU A 979 11.41 26.39 -5.79
C LEU A 979 10.54 27.56 -5.32
N GLU A 980 11.15 28.50 -4.59
CA GLU A 980 10.55 29.79 -4.29
C GLU A 980 10.41 30.71 -5.52
N SER A 981 9.49 31.67 -5.46
CA SER A 981 9.26 32.67 -6.51
C SER A 981 10.52 33.52 -6.75
N HIS A 982 11.17 33.96 -5.66
CA HIS A 982 12.43 34.68 -5.73
C HIS A 982 13.27 34.52 -4.44
N PRO A 983 14.57 34.15 -4.50
CA PRO A 983 15.39 33.80 -3.33
C PRO A 983 15.52 34.86 -2.23
N LYS A 984 15.25 36.13 -2.54
CA LYS A 984 15.38 37.28 -1.62
C LYS A 984 14.08 38.05 -1.40
N LEU A 985 13.41 38.44 -2.48
CA LEU A 985 12.17 39.23 -2.43
C LEU A 985 10.96 38.41 -1.98
N GLU A 986 10.88 37.14 -2.37
CA GLU A 986 9.73 36.28 -2.09
C GLU A 986 10.19 34.84 -1.77
N PRO A 987 11.01 34.64 -0.71
CA PRO A 987 11.66 33.36 -0.41
C PRO A 987 10.71 32.27 0.10
N ILE A 988 9.43 32.61 0.28
CA ILE A 988 8.39 31.78 0.87
C ILE A 988 7.29 31.47 -0.15
N LYS A 989 7.07 32.36 -1.12
CA LYS A 989 6.03 32.18 -2.14
C LYS A 989 6.50 31.21 -3.20
N THR A 990 5.55 30.55 -3.85
CA THR A 990 5.82 29.77 -5.07
C THR A 990 5.41 30.56 -6.31
N ALA A 991 5.66 30.00 -7.49
CA ALA A 991 5.12 30.56 -8.73
C ALA A 991 3.57 30.48 -8.81
N THR A 992 2.95 29.71 -7.92
CA THR A 992 1.50 29.52 -7.85
C THR A 992 0.95 30.32 -6.68
N ASP A 993 0.20 31.36 -7.01
CA ASP A 993 -0.41 32.26 -6.04
C ASP A 993 -1.28 31.49 -5.02
N GLY A 994 -1.15 31.84 -3.75
CA GLY A 994 -1.88 31.21 -2.64
C GLY A 994 -1.23 29.92 -2.10
N ILE A 995 -0.12 29.48 -2.69
CA ILE A 995 0.66 28.33 -2.22
C ILE A 995 2.05 28.79 -1.76
N TYR A 996 2.38 28.48 -0.51
CA TYR A 996 3.60 28.92 0.19
C TYR A 996 4.44 27.72 0.65
N LEU A 997 5.73 27.97 0.90
CA LEU A 997 6.70 26.97 1.35
C LEU A 997 7.18 27.28 2.77
N ALA A 998 7.24 26.26 3.63
CA ALA A 998 7.76 26.37 4.98
C ALA A 998 8.69 25.21 5.33
N GLY A 999 9.91 25.52 5.75
CA GLY A 999 10.84 24.53 6.29
C GLY A 999 11.69 23.82 5.24
N ALA A 1000 12.14 22.62 5.60
CA ALA A 1000 13.17 21.89 4.87
C ALA A 1000 12.74 21.36 3.48
N CYS A 1001 11.45 21.44 3.13
CA CYS A 1001 10.98 21.08 1.79
C CYS A 1001 11.41 22.08 0.70
N GLN A 1002 11.77 23.31 1.08
CA GLN A 1002 12.28 24.34 0.18
C GLN A 1002 13.80 24.26 0.00
N ALA A 1003 14.54 23.90 1.05
CA ALA A 1003 16.00 23.71 1.04
C ALA A 1003 16.46 23.19 2.41
N PRO A 1004 17.64 22.54 2.51
CA PRO A 1004 18.22 22.16 3.80
C PRO A 1004 18.38 23.37 4.73
N LYS A 1005 17.89 23.26 5.97
CA LYS A 1005 17.95 24.31 7.00
C LYS A 1005 17.72 23.71 8.38
N ASP A 1006 18.11 24.44 9.43
CA ASP A 1006 17.93 24.02 10.82
C ASP A 1006 16.55 24.42 11.36
N ILE A 1007 16.33 24.15 12.66
CA ILE A 1007 15.05 24.40 13.34
C ILE A 1007 14.75 25.91 13.44
N PRO A 1008 15.66 26.80 13.88
CA PRO A 1008 15.40 28.23 13.93
C PRO A 1008 15.01 28.83 12.57
N ASP A 1009 15.77 28.55 11.50
CA ASP A 1009 15.46 29.02 10.15
C ASP A 1009 14.09 28.49 9.69
N THR A 1010 13.78 27.23 10.03
CA THR A 1010 12.49 26.58 9.72
C THR A 1010 11.31 27.26 10.40
N VAL A 1011 11.43 27.54 11.71
CA VAL A 1011 10.38 28.22 12.51
C VAL A 1011 10.16 29.64 12.00
N ALA A 1012 11.25 30.37 11.69
CA ALA A 1012 11.14 31.72 11.13
C ALA A 1012 10.45 31.73 9.75
N GLN A 1013 10.80 30.78 8.88
CA GLN A 1013 10.16 30.66 7.56
C GLN A 1013 8.67 30.30 7.68
N ALA A 1014 8.31 29.41 8.61
CA ALA A 1014 6.92 29.04 8.87
C ALA A 1014 6.07 30.21 9.37
N ALA A 1015 6.60 31.02 10.30
CA ALA A 1015 5.94 32.23 10.74
C ALA A 1015 5.76 33.25 9.59
N GLY A 1016 6.75 33.36 8.69
CA GLY A 1016 6.61 34.17 7.48
C GLY A 1016 5.54 33.65 6.51
N ALA A 1017 5.44 32.33 6.34
CA ALA A 1017 4.39 31.72 5.51
C ALA A 1017 2.99 31.94 6.08
N ALA A 1018 2.85 31.84 7.41
CA ALA A 1018 1.62 32.22 8.11
C ALA A 1018 1.26 33.70 7.87
N ALA A 1019 2.23 34.61 7.98
CA ALA A 1019 2.01 36.03 7.75
C ALA A 1019 1.54 36.33 6.31
N GLU A 1020 2.11 35.66 5.30
CA GLU A 1020 1.69 35.80 3.90
C GLU A 1020 0.25 35.30 3.68
N ALA A 1021 -0.14 34.19 4.30
CA ALA A 1021 -1.52 33.71 4.23
C ALA A 1021 -2.48 34.68 4.93
N LEU A 1022 -2.11 35.18 6.12
CA LEU A 1022 -2.92 36.11 6.90
C LEU A 1022 -3.07 37.49 6.22
N GLU A 1023 -2.08 37.94 5.45
CA GLU A 1023 -2.20 39.15 4.64
C GLU A 1023 -3.33 39.01 3.60
N LYS A 1024 -3.43 37.85 2.93
CA LYS A 1024 -4.51 37.57 1.98
C LYS A 1024 -5.88 37.45 2.65
N ILE A 1025 -5.93 36.77 3.80
CA ILE A 1025 -7.17 36.61 4.56
C ILE A 1025 -7.66 37.99 5.03
N SER A 1026 -6.78 38.80 5.59
CA SER A 1026 -7.11 40.15 6.07
C SER A 1026 -7.55 41.08 4.94
N ALA A 1027 -7.01 40.92 3.74
CA ALA A 1027 -7.46 41.67 2.57
C ALA A 1027 -8.88 41.32 2.12
N GLY A 1028 -9.38 40.12 2.44
CA GLY A 1028 -10.74 39.63 2.13
C GLY A 1028 -11.01 39.37 0.63
N ARG A 1029 -10.13 39.85 -0.25
CA ARG A 1029 -10.21 39.68 -1.69
C ARG A 1029 -8.82 39.56 -2.31
N VAL A 1030 -8.70 38.74 -3.34
CA VAL A 1030 -7.48 38.54 -4.11
C VAL A 1030 -7.67 39.00 -5.54
N ARG A 1031 -6.61 39.57 -6.10
CA ARG A 1031 -6.59 40.00 -7.48
C ARG A 1031 -6.44 38.80 -8.41
N ILE A 1032 -7.33 38.67 -9.38
CA ILE A 1032 -7.22 37.73 -10.49
C ILE A 1032 -6.57 38.44 -11.67
N SER A 1033 -5.57 37.81 -12.27
CA SER A 1033 -4.95 38.31 -13.49
C SER A 1033 -6.01 38.45 -14.60
N PRO A 1034 -6.14 39.62 -15.25
CA PRO A 1034 -7.05 39.80 -16.38
C PRO A 1034 -6.50 39.25 -17.70
N ILE A 1035 -5.30 38.66 -17.68
CA ILE A 1035 -4.67 37.96 -18.81
C ILE A 1035 -5.29 36.56 -18.92
N THR A 1036 -6.56 36.51 -19.29
CA THR A 1036 -7.36 35.28 -19.38
C THR A 1036 -7.71 34.96 -20.83
N ALA A 1037 -7.93 33.67 -21.08
CA ALA A 1037 -8.49 33.22 -22.35
C ALA A 1037 -10.02 33.41 -22.35
N TYR A 1038 -10.57 33.76 -23.51
CA TYR A 1038 -11.99 33.89 -23.75
C TYR A 1038 -12.35 33.33 -25.12
N CYS A 1039 -13.64 33.06 -25.35
CA CYS A 1039 -14.13 32.53 -26.63
C CYS A 1039 -14.99 33.57 -27.33
N LEU A 1040 -14.70 33.84 -28.60
CA LEU A 1040 -15.61 34.50 -29.53
C LEU A 1040 -16.66 33.48 -29.97
N GLU A 1041 -17.86 33.58 -29.40
CA GLU A 1041 -18.94 32.60 -29.59
C GLU A 1041 -19.29 32.44 -31.09
N GLU A 1042 -19.21 33.53 -31.86
CA GLU A 1042 -19.49 33.59 -33.30
C GLU A 1042 -18.48 32.83 -34.18
N LEU A 1043 -17.27 32.58 -33.70
CA LEU A 1043 -16.24 31.82 -34.41
C LEU A 1043 -16.12 30.38 -33.90
N CYS A 1044 -16.76 30.06 -32.77
CA CYS A 1044 -16.60 28.77 -32.11
C CYS A 1044 -17.36 27.67 -32.86
N SER A 1045 -16.63 26.68 -33.39
CA SER A 1045 -17.24 25.52 -34.06
C SER A 1045 -17.75 24.43 -33.11
N GLY A 1046 -17.62 24.61 -31.79
CA GLY A 1046 -18.08 23.64 -30.80
C GLY A 1046 -17.29 22.33 -30.77
N CYS A 1047 -16.06 22.29 -31.31
CA CYS A 1047 -15.27 21.06 -31.46
C CYS A 1047 -14.78 20.40 -30.17
N LYS A 1048 -14.92 21.08 -29.01
CA LYS A 1048 -14.51 20.62 -27.67
C LYS A 1048 -13.00 20.38 -27.46
N THR A 1049 -12.14 20.64 -28.46
CA THR A 1049 -10.68 20.44 -28.38
C THR A 1049 -10.02 21.20 -27.22
N CYS A 1050 -10.49 22.42 -26.92
CA CYS A 1050 -9.91 23.24 -25.87
C CYS A 1050 -10.11 22.71 -24.44
N ILE A 1051 -11.15 21.90 -24.21
CA ILE A 1051 -11.57 21.44 -22.87
C ILE A 1051 -10.50 20.56 -22.21
N PRO A 1052 -10.09 19.41 -22.79
CA PRO A 1052 -9.09 18.53 -22.18
C PRO A 1052 -7.68 19.16 -22.14
N LEU A 1053 -7.44 20.26 -22.86
CA LEU A 1053 -6.17 20.98 -22.88
C LEU A 1053 -6.00 21.93 -21.69
N CYS A 1054 -7.08 22.26 -20.97
CA CYS A 1054 -7.01 23.17 -19.84
C CYS A 1054 -6.65 22.39 -18.56
N PRO A 1055 -5.44 22.59 -17.98
CA PRO A 1055 -5.06 21.89 -16.76
C PRO A 1055 -5.79 22.40 -15.51
N TYR A 1056 -6.59 23.48 -15.65
CA TYR A 1056 -7.30 24.15 -14.56
C TYR A 1056 -8.82 23.94 -14.63
N ASN A 1057 -9.31 23.10 -15.56
CA ASN A 1057 -10.74 22.89 -15.82
C ASN A 1057 -11.53 24.20 -16.02
N ALA A 1058 -10.87 25.22 -16.58
CA ALA A 1058 -11.47 26.54 -16.77
C ALA A 1058 -12.44 26.60 -17.96
N ILE A 1059 -12.61 25.51 -18.71
CA ILE A 1059 -13.38 25.50 -19.96
C ILE A 1059 -14.43 24.39 -19.89
N THR A 1060 -15.68 24.75 -20.09
CA THR A 1060 -16.82 23.82 -20.16
C THR A 1060 -17.53 23.93 -21.50
N PHE A 1061 -18.40 22.98 -21.83
CA PHE A 1061 -19.21 23.04 -23.06
C PHE A 1061 -20.64 23.48 -22.73
N SER A 1062 -21.16 24.47 -23.45
CA SER A 1062 -22.58 24.81 -23.40
C SER A 1062 -23.36 23.96 -24.39
N GLU A 1063 -24.20 23.06 -23.90
CA GLU A 1063 -25.07 22.27 -24.78
C GLU A 1063 -26.16 23.12 -25.46
N GLU A 1064 -26.56 24.24 -24.84
CA GLU A 1064 -27.54 25.18 -25.39
C GLU A 1064 -26.96 26.01 -26.54
N LYS A 1065 -25.80 26.65 -26.31
CA LYS A 1065 -25.16 27.53 -27.29
C LYS A 1065 -24.29 26.78 -28.31
N LYS A 1066 -23.95 25.51 -28.04
CA LYS A 1066 -23.00 24.69 -28.82
C LYS A 1066 -21.59 25.29 -28.94
N VAL A 1067 -21.18 26.07 -27.95
CA VAL A 1067 -19.85 26.70 -27.87
C VAL A 1067 -19.12 26.33 -26.57
N ALA A 1068 -17.81 26.57 -26.55
CA ALA A 1068 -17.01 26.45 -25.34
C ALA A 1068 -17.18 27.71 -24.46
N LEU A 1069 -17.38 27.52 -23.16
CA LEU A 1069 -17.48 28.58 -22.16
C LEU A 1069 -16.22 28.63 -21.32
N TYR A 1070 -15.67 29.83 -21.14
CA TYR A 1070 -14.42 30.04 -20.41
C TYR A 1070 -14.74 30.69 -19.06
N ASN A 1071 -14.39 30.00 -17.97
CA ASN A 1071 -14.40 30.56 -16.63
C ASN A 1071 -13.12 31.35 -16.42
N GLU A 1072 -13.23 32.67 -16.54
CA GLU A 1072 -12.08 33.57 -16.41
C GLU A 1072 -11.48 33.58 -15.00
N ALA A 1073 -12.20 33.16 -13.95
CA ALA A 1073 -11.64 33.07 -12.59
C ALA A 1073 -10.68 31.88 -12.44
N LEU A 1074 -10.96 30.78 -13.14
CA LEU A 1074 -10.10 29.59 -13.17
C LEU A 1074 -8.95 29.72 -14.18
N CYS A 1075 -9.12 30.54 -15.21
CA CYS A 1075 -8.13 30.68 -16.26
C CYS A 1075 -6.84 31.34 -15.74
N LYS A 1076 -5.71 30.61 -15.82
CA LYS A 1076 -4.37 31.14 -15.49
C LYS A 1076 -3.62 31.75 -16.68
N GLY A 1077 -4.28 31.88 -17.83
CA GLY A 1077 -3.67 32.47 -19.02
C GLY A 1077 -2.45 31.70 -19.53
N CYS A 1078 -2.52 30.36 -19.61
CA CYS A 1078 -1.41 29.58 -20.19
C CYS A 1078 -1.36 29.63 -21.73
N GLY A 1079 -2.46 30.04 -22.38
CA GLY A 1079 -2.56 30.14 -23.85
C GLY A 1079 -2.68 28.80 -24.60
N THR A 1080 -2.60 27.65 -23.92
CA THR A 1080 -2.62 26.32 -24.57
C THR A 1080 -3.87 26.08 -25.42
N CYS A 1081 -5.04 26.45 -24.89
CA CYS A 1081 -6.31 26.33 -25.60
C CYS A 1081 -6.42 27.29 -26.80
N VAL A 1082 -5.74 28.45 -26.73
CA VAL A 1082 -5.72 29.46 -27.80
C VAL A 1082 -4.86 28.97 -28.95
N ALA A 1083 -3.63 28.55 -28.67
CA ALA A 1083 -2.72 27.99 -29.67
C ALA A 1083 -3.26 26.72 -30.37
N SER A 1084 -4.19 26.02 -29.74
CA SER A 1084 -4.75 24.76 -30.26
C SER A 1084 -6.16 24.93 -30.87
N CYS A 1085 -6.72 26.14 -30.89
CA CYS A 1085 -8.07 26.36 -31.38
C CYS A 1085 -8.10 26.33 -32.91
N PRO A 1086 -8.74 25.32 -33.55
CA PRO A 1086 -8.70 25.18 -35.00
C PRO A 1086 -9.55 26.23 -35.73
N SER A 1087 -10.55 26.81 -35.05
CA SER A 1087 -11.43 27.83 -35.65
C SER A 1087 -10.98 29.26 -35.37
N GLY A 1088 -9.89 29.46 -34.62
CA GLY A 1088 -9.45 30.78 -34.18
C GLY A 1088 -10.37 31.45 -33.16
N ALA A 1089 -11.36 30.73 -32.60
CA ALA A 1089 -12.35 31.31 -31.69
C ALA A 1089 -11.85 31.57 -30.28
N ALA A 1090 -10.77 30.92 -29.85
CA ALA A 1090 -10.20 31.12 -28.52
C ALA A 1090 -9.13 32.21 -28.60
N HIS A 1091 -9.30 33.27 -27.80
CA HIS A 1091 -8.43 34.43 -27.74
C HIS A 1091 -7.81 34.57 -26.35
N MET A 1092 -6.70 35.30 -26.24
CA MET A 1092 -6.02 35.56 -24.96
C MET A 1092 -5.72 37.04 -24.80
N ARG A 1093 -6.30 37.63 -23.75
CA ARG A 1093 -6.07 39.04 -23.45
C ARG A 1093 -4.59 39.30 -23.21
N ASN A 1094 -4.07 40.36 -23.81
CA ASN A 1094 -2.65 40.76 -23.76
C ASN A 1094 -1.63 39.84 -24.47
N PHE A 1095 -2.13 38.79 -25.14
CA PHE A 1095 -1.39 37.88 -26.01
C PHE A 1095 -2.24 37.52 -27.25
N GLU A 1096 -2.94 38.51 -27.79
CA GLU A 1096 -3.73 38.37 -29.02
C GLU A 1096 -2.80 38.10 -30.21
N GLU A 1097 -3.35 37.52 -31.28
CA GLU A 1097 -2.57 37.12 -32.45
C GLU A 1097 -1.80 38.30 -33.05
N GLU A 1098 -2.44 39.47 -33.20
CA GLU A 1098 -1.79 40.67 -33.74
C GLU A 1098 -0.64 41.15 -32.84
N GLN A 1099 -0.81 41.04 -31.51
CA GLN A 1099 0.24 41.39 -30.56
C GLN A 1099 1.46 40.48 -30.74
N MET A 1100 1.24 39.17 -30.93
CA MET A 1100 2.31 38.19 -31.10
C MET A 1100 3.04 38.35 -32.43
N LEU A 1101 2.30 38.58 -33.53
CA LEU A 1101 2.89 38.84 -34.84
C LEU A 1101 3.78 40.09 -34.83
N GLU A 1102 3.35 41.15 -34.16
CA GLU A 1102 4.10 42.40 -34.05
C GLU A 1102 5.38 42.28 -33.23
N ILE A 1103 5.40 41.40 -32.21
CA ILE A 1103 6.66 41.03 -31.52
C ILE A 1103 7.62 40.37 -32.52
N ILE A 1104 7.12 39.38 -33.28
CA ILE A 1104 7.95 38.61 -34.24
C ILE A 1104 8.53 39.54 -35.29
N GLU A 1105 7.69 40.36 -35.93
CA GLU A 1105 8.15 41.34 -36.91
C GLU A 1105 9.15 42.33 -36.30
N GLY A 1106 8.92 42.80 -35.09
CA GLY A 1106 9.82 43.73 -34.42
C GLY A 1106 11.20 43.16 -34.11
N VAL A 1107 11.25 41.90 -33.71
CA VAL A 1107 12.50 41.20 -33.43
C VAL A 1107 13.26 40.90 -34.74
N CYS A 1108 12.55 40.62 -35.84
CA CYS A 1108 13.14 40.33 -37.14
C CYS A 1108 13.45 41.56 -38.02
N ALA A 1109 13.06 42.76 -37.60
CA ALA A 1109 13.24 43.99 -38.39
C ALA A 1109 14.68 44.54 -38.44
N LEU A 1110 15.57 44.03 -37.59
CA LEU A 1110 16.96 44.43 -37.40
C LEU A 1110 17.89 43.26 -37.74
#